data_AF-A0A3N6ZSQ6-F1
#
_entry.id   AF-A0A3N6ZSQ6-F1
#
_cell.length_a   1.000
_cell.length_b   1.000
_cell.length_c   1.000
_cell.angle_alpha   90.00
_cell.angle_beta   90.00
_cell.angle_gamma   90.00
#
_symmetry.space_group_name_H-M   'P 1'
#
loop_
_entity.id
_entity.type
_entity.pdbx_description
1 polymer ?
#
loop_
_entity_poly.entity_id
_entity_poly.type
_entity_poly.pdbx_seq_one_letter_code
_entity_poly.pdbx_strand_id
1 'polypeptide(L)'
;MLIGLIKWFDTEKGFGAIDTYKEGEFFLHTNNFLEKPSKLVKGTAIVFKKLIDPKKNRNTAVNCKPVSTREDFSLILKSLTEQDNISIEKEIRGTSRHGNTYLRKESVPFSVKVTATSQLFKSIDTDTIKSFILEYFDKELEKENFITFCEFIEARISKNISSEIAEPLINEIFEYFKGKLNDKILFSVWKTKKFKYIAYAEKQDYEIPIEVLSKFSNEIGIPELNRIKEYDFGNALCESIALNRIEISKKETIAEIRNLLLLLPFILTEKKEAITQQFTILLTTAYRKEINEQANSFSEIHTNEDFNKHNRLKQLIGSEVTEKIKNELTVEIDNIIIAKCTENFKVSLWLKGLIQSIPFDLINKEFLKCDSETKISILKKIALAEQFELLKNYNRQNTFEQTFEILENYLKSENSLPYYFELNEKIFDREFLKDKIGNSLLTLFNDYVSHTATEDEKYNLFFKGLTQDLSLTLAIKNAASLNTNQCEKLFKTYSSNQGFIYECLNTKVAAAKQEDLKWIVTFGKEYLENEIFGKFDSEIFATLTPADYFKLWEYGKVNIFPESYIASILNEKYEDYNKLKKWITDGLVSLEKIKSFLLSYLKENQEVSDRIIFYRQYNHIKCLVDLDNSTVSNIEDFKNDFYSIILWFLGSGITFDFDLLASKFIYFSLDDQVKIIRKLFFLKANGTIQLAISDLNKLTRVDLDLYRTSKRFNPETPLDISTEIILSALLSYTQTNKFLVEGQLLSLVLQSLGADKKRKLKLTNYFENCGGRLNAEFDWSRNGNISKVSFGEGRFYFAIEFEYDPGLVEAVKNIPGRKWNNDTKLWGVPSQYEKEVLEFAKSHRFFLDFEGSNYANNTHLAKFLRGEVPNGISFCEGRLANRQDELFKKEFWWCGNQKCFQKCETYHSLEQWESYTLLDFCEILELNTDETNRMNDFILKGHYYQFIGLINRFNRLLDKIYCHECNEMLHPVDTSHFAAHNVVRFCCENDKCGQHKKEVYLNHCLNGQCNSIVDSRVSKSCKNGLYICENCGSCCSHSMLQRRLTNLQTTGGYIHQNLIKCVNEKLGHLERAEYFCYKCKDEMQETSADIFVCSKCNVKYDTVRYKIKRPHRHLRTTNTNYGANDFDTDFT
;
A
#
# COMPACT_ATOMS: atom_id res chain seq x y z
N MET A 1 -5.29 -31.78 34.28
CA MET A 1 -5.02 -31.84 32.83
C MET A 1 -4.98 -30.42 32.31
N LEU A 2 -4.14 -30.14 31.31
CA LEU A 2 -4.02 -28.86 30.61
C LEU A 2 -4.40 -29.05 29.14
N ILE A 3 -4.76 -27.95 28.48
CA ILE A 3 -5.02 -27.90 27.04
C ILE A 3 -4.10 -26.85 26.42
N GLY A 4 -3.48 -27.21 25.29
CA GLY A 4 -2.70 -26.30 24.47
C GLY A 4 -2.75 -26.68 23.00
N LEU A 5 -2.19 -25.84 22.14
CA LEU A 5 -2.09 -26.11 20.71
C LEU A 5 -0.66 -26.47 20.32
N ILE A 6 -0.49 -27.40 19.39
CA ILE A 6 0.83 -27.74 18.83
C ILE A 6 1.39 -26.52 18.10
N LYS A 7 2.47 -25.95 18.63
CA LYS A 7 3.19 -24.83 18.02
C LYS A 7 4.06 -25.27 16.87
N TRP A 8 4.71 -26.42 17.00
CA TRP A 8 5.40 -27.12 15.90
C TRP A 8 5.64 -28.57 16.33
N PHE A 9 5.75 -29.47 15.34
CA PHE A 9 6.03 -30.87 15.59
C PHE A 9 6.87 -31.42 14.45
N ASP A 10 8.01 -32.03 14.79
CA ASP A 10 8.90 -32.70 13.85
C ASP A 10 8.53 -34.19 13.83
N THR A 11 7.86 -34.62 12.76
CA THR A 11 7.38 -36.00 12.60
C THR A 11 8.51 -37.02 12.48
N GLU A 12 9.68 -36.61 11.97
CA GLU A 12 10.83 -37.51 11.82
C GLU A 12 11.54 -37.73 13.16
N LYS A 13 11.73 -36.66 13.93
CA LYS A 13 12.38 -36.75 15.25
C LYS A 13 11.44 -37.17 16.37
N GLY A 14 10.13 -37.16 16.12
CA GLY A 14 9.11 -37.57 17.07
C GLY A 14 8.96 -36.63 18.26
N PHE A 15 9.29 -35.35 18.12
CA PHE A 15 9.09 -34.36 19.18
C PHE A 15 8.68 -32.98 18.64
N GLY A 16 8.11 -32.16 19.51
CA GLY A 16 7.61 -30.82 19.21
C GLY A 16 7.37 -29.98 20.45
N ALA A 17 6.57 -28.93 20.29
CA ALA A 17 6.16 -28.04 21.37
C ALA A 17 4.65 -27.79 21.33
N ILE A 18 4.02 -27.80 22.51
CA ILE A 18 2.64 -27.35 22.75
C ILE A 18 2.71 -26.01 23.46
N ASP A 19 1.97 -25.02 23.01
CA ASP A 19 1.84 -23.73 23.69
C ASP A 19 0.48 -23.64 24.40
N THR A 20 0.46 -23.00 25.56
CA THR A 20 -0.74 -22.82 26.39
C THR A 20 -0.93 -21.34 26.73
N TYR A 21 -2.17 -20.91 26.92
CA TYR A 21 -2.46 -19.49 27.18
C TYR A 21 -2.04 -19.00 28.57
N LYS A 22 -1.78 -19.90 29.53
CA LYS A 22 -1.44 -19.58 30.93
C LYS A 22 -0.03 -20.00 31.34
N GLU A 23 0.44 -21.15 30.88
CA GLU A 23 1.66 -21.78 31.40
C GLU A 23 2.82 -21.83 30.39
N GLY A 24 2.65 -21.21 29.22
CA GLY A 24 3.65 -21.13 28.16
C GLY A 24 3.89 -22.47 27.44
N GLU A 25 5.11 -22.66 26.94
CA GLU A 25 5.48 -23.81 26.10
C GLU A 25 5.85 -25.07 26.90
N PHE A 26 5.37 -26.21 26.38
CA PHE A 26 5.63 -27.56 26.87
C PHE A 26 6.26 -28.42 25.78
N PHE A 27 7.33 -29.13 26.13
CA PHE A 27 7.94 -30.11 25.24
C PHE A 27 7.01 -31.30 25.04
N LEU A 28 6.78 -31.69 23.79
CA LEU A 28 5.93 -32.80 23.37
C LEU A 28 6.78 -33.88 22.70
N HIS A 29 6.55 -35.15 23.00
CA HIS A 29 7.22 -36.28 22.35
C HIS A 29 6.19 -37.33 21.94
N THR A 30 6.38 -38.04 20.82
CA THR A 30 5.43 -39.05 20.31
C THR A 30 5.17 -40.16 21.34
N ASN A 31 6.21 -40.58 22.06
CA ASN A 31 6.07 -41.60 23.12
C ASN A 31 5.26 -41.15 24.35
N ASN A 32 4.95 -39.86 24.46
CA ASN A 32 4.16 -39.33 25.56
C ASN A 32 2.65 -39.36 25.27
N PHE A 33 2.24 -39.79 24.08
CA PHE A 33 0.84 -39.97 23.73
C PHE A 33 0.30 -41.29 24.26
N LEU A 34 -0.95 -41.29 24.74
CA LEU A 34 -1.63 -42.50 25.21
C LEU A 34 -1.84 -43.51 24.08
N GLU A 35 -2.16 -43.01 22.89
CA GLU A 35 -2.20 -43.77 21.64
C GLU A 35 -1.38 -43.02 20.60
N LYS A 36 -0.57 -43.75 19.81
CA LYS A 36 0.30 -43.11 18.82
C LYS A 36 -0.54 -42.45 17.71
N PRO A 37 -0.50 -41.12 17.57
CA PRO A 37 -1.29 -40.44 16.55
C PRO A 37 -0.72 -40.72 15.16
N SER A 38 -1.60 -40.98 14.18
CA SER A 38 -1.21 -41.22 12.78
C SER A 38 -0.60 -39.99 12.11
N LYS A 39 -0.99 -38.79 12.53
CA LYS A 39 -0.45 -37.51 12.06
C LYS A 39 -0.64 -36.42 13.13
N LEU A 40 0.41 -35.64 13.38
CA LEU A 40 0.37 -34.46 14.25
C LEU A 40 0.62 -33.21 13.42
N VAL A 41 -0.34 -32.28 13.44
CA VAL A 41 -0.30 -31.05 12.63
C VAL A 41 -0.22 -29.84 13.55
N LYS A 42 0.42 -28.77 13.05
CA LYS A 42 0.48 -27.49 13.75
C LYS A 42 -0.93 -26.92 13.96
N GLY A 43 -1.18 -26.39 15.15
CA GLY A 43 -2.49 -25.87 15.57
C GLY A 43 -3.47 -26.93 16.09
N THR A 44 -3.11 -28.22 16.10
CA THR A 44 -3.94 -29.26 16.72
C THR A 44 -4.00 -29.05 18.24
N ALA A 45 -5.21 -29.09 18.80
CA ALA A 45 -5.45 -29.01 20.24
C ALA A 45 -5.18 -30.36 20.91
N ILE A 46 -4.35 -30.33 21.95
CA ILE A 46 -3.89 -31.50 22.70
C ILE A 46 -4.18 -31.30 24.19
N VAL A 47 -4.74 -32.34 24.79
CA VAL A 47 -4.95 -32.46 26.24
C VAL A 47 -3.78 -33.25 26.81
N PHE A 48 -3.17 -32.76 27.88
CA PHE A 48 -1.99 -33.39 28.48
C PHE A 48 -1.89 -33.17 29.99
N LYS A 49 -0.99 -33.93 30.64
CA LYS A 49 -0.57 -33.72 32.02
C LYS A 49 0.81 -33.08 32.04
N LYS A 50 0.98 -32.06 32.89
CA LYS A 50 2.27 -31.40 33.12
C LYS A 50 3.21 -32.29 33.93
N LEU A 51 4.46 -32.38 33.48
CA LEU A 51 5.58 -32.97 34.22
C LEU A 51 6.81 -32.07 34.05
N ILE A 52 7.52 -31.78 35.15
CA ILE A 52 8.81 -31.08 35.09
C ILE A 52 9.89 -32.15 34.97
N ASP A 53 10.73 -32.09 33.92
CA ASP A 53 11.88 -32.97 33.76
C ASP A 53 13.06 -32.43 34.59
N PRO A 54 13.39 -33.03 35.75
CA PRO A 54 14.41 -32.49 36.64
C PRO A 54 15.83 -32.58 36.07
N LYS A 55 16.06 -33.43 35.05
CA LYS A 55 17.39 -33.58 34.41
C LYS A 55 17.64 -32.49 33.36
N LYS A 56 16.59 -31.98 32.72
CA LYS A 56 16.67 -30.99 31.63
C LYS A 56 16.05 -29.63 31.97
N ASN A 57 15.55 -29.48 33.21
CA ASN A 57 14.89 -28.29 33.73
C ASN A 57 13.86 -27.68 32.76
N ARG A 58 12.96 -28.52 32.20
CA ARG A 58 11.97 -28.09 31.20
C ARG A 58 10.58 -28.68 31.47
N ASN A 59 9.55 -27.92 31.13
CA ASN A 59 8.16 -28.35 31.17
C ASN A 59 7.88 -29.35 30.04
N THR A 60 7.38 -30.53 30.39
CA THR A 60 7.09 -31.63 29.45
C THR A 60 5.62 -32.03 29.53
N ALA A 61 5.00 -32.21 28.37
CA ALA A 61 3.66 -32.75 28.23
C ALA A 61 3.72 -34.29 28.20
N VAL A 62 3.01 -34.92 29.14
CA VAL A 62 2.85 -36.38 29.24
C VAL A 62 1.38 -36.78 29.23
N ASN A 63 1.06 -38.03 28.90
CA ASN A 63 -0.31 -38.52 28.73
C ASN A 63 -1.10 -37.68 27.71
N CYS A 64 -0.47 -37.39 26.57
CA CYS A 64 -1.02 -36.54 25.52
C CYS A 64 -2.11 -37.27 24.72
N LYS A 65 -3.21 -36.59 24.41
CA LYS A 65 -4.24 -37.05 23.48
C LYS A 65 -4.90 -35.86 22.76
N PRO A 66 -5.42 -36.04 21.53
CA PRO A 66 -6.32 -35.05 20.93
C PRO A 66 -7.57 -34.84 21.79
N VAL A 67 -8.21 -33.68 21.69
CA VAL A 67 -9.55 -33.46 22.27
C VAL A 67 -10.56 -34.38 21.59
N SER A 68 -11.22 -35.24 22.36
CA SER A 68 -12.21 -36.18 21.82
C SER A 68 -13.27 -36.63 22.81
N THR A 69 -13.09 -36.33 24.10
CA THR A 69 -13.97 -36.82 25.17
C THR A 69 -14.75 -35.70 25.84
N ARG A 70 -15.80 -36.08 26.58
CA ARG A 70 -16.63 -35.15 27.36
C ARG A 70 -15.80 -34.37 28.38
N GLU A 71 -14.89 -35.04 29.08
CA GLU A 71 -14.02 -34.41 30.08
C GLU A 71 -13.11 -33.35 29.45
N ASP A 72 -12.74 -33.52 28.18
CA ASP A 72 -11.98 -32.53 27.45
C ASP A 72 -12.86 -31.30 27.11
N PHE A 73 -14.13 -31.51 26.77
CA PHE A 73 -15.10 -30.43 26.56
C PHE A 73 -15.29 -29.60 27.84
N SER A 74 -15.51 -30.27 28.97
CA SER A 74 -15.55 -29.63 30.29
C SER A 74 -14.29 -28.82 30.57
N LEU A 75 -13.11 -29.36 30.26
CA LEU A 75 -11.84 -28.68 30.46
C LEU A 75 -11.68 -27.45 29.56
N ILE A 76 -12.21 -27.47 28.33
CA ILE A 76 -12.27 -26.29 27.45
C ILE A 76 -13.11 -25.18 28.09
N LEU A 77 -14.31 -25.55 28.58
CA LEU A 77 -15.29 -24.59 29.10
C LEU A 77 -14.92 -24.00 30.47
N LYS A 78 -13.95 -24.57 31.20
CA LYS A 78 -13.37 -23.90 32.39
C LYS A 78 -12.76 -22.52 32.08
N SER A 79 -12.38 -22.28 30.83
CA SER A 79 -11.82 -20.99 30.37
C SER A 79 -12.84 -20.11 29.63
N LEU A 80 -14.15 -20.41 29.75
CA LEU A 80 -15.22 -19.77 28.99
C LEU A 80 -15.18 -18.23 29.09
N THR A 81 -14.91 -17.70 30.28
CA THR A 81 -14.86 -16.25 30.58
C THR A 81 -13.47 -15.64 30.47
N GLU A 82 -12.43 -16.43 30.17
CA GLU A 82 -11.03 -16.00 30.15
C GLU A 82 -10.51 -15.68 28.73
N GLN A 83 -9.49 -14.82 28.62
CA GLN A 83 -8.75 -14.62 27.35
C GLN A 83 -7.68 -15.71 27.15
N ASP A 84 -7.65 -16.34 25.98
CA ASP A 84 -6.89 -17.58 25.76
C ASP A 84 -6.14 -17.65 24.41
N ASN A 85 -5.73 -16.50 23.87
CA ASN A 85 -5.04 -16.42 22.59
C ASN A 85 -3.55 -16.80 22.70
N ILE A 86 -3.07 -17.61 21.76
CA ILE A 86 -1.65 -17.95 21.60
C ILE A 86 -1.18 -17.75 20.15
N SER A 87 0.09 -17.42 19.96
CA SER A 87 0.67 -17.09 18.65
C SER A 87 1.22 -18.32 17.94
N ILE A 88 0.69 -18.65 16.75
CA ILE A 88 1.10 -19.79 15.94
C ILE A 88 1.47 -19.32 14.53
N GLU A 89 2.67 -19.68 14.07
CA GLU A 89 3.17 -19.30 12.74
C GLU A 89 2.55 -20.15 11.62
N LYS A 90 1.71 -19.55 10.78
CA LYS A 90 0.99 -20.22 9.69
C LYS A 90 1.62 -19.89 8.35
N GLU A 91 1.73 -20.89 7.48
CA GLU A 91 2.00 -20.69 6.06
C GLU A 91 0.72 -20.21 5.36
N ILE A 92 0.70 -18.96 4.93
CA ILE A 92 -0.41 -18.33 4.21
C ILE A 92 -0.13 -18.40 2.71
N ARG A 93 -1.09 -18.96 1.98
CA ARG A 93 -1.14 -18.93 0.52
C ARG A 93 -1.85 -17.65 0.07
N GLY A 94 -1.20 -16.83 -0.73
CA GLY A 94 -1.82 -15.67 -1.39
C GLY A 94 -1.56 -15.73 -2.89
N THR A 95 -2.32 -14.98 -3.67
CA THR A 95 -2.08 -14.86 -5.12
C THR A 95 -1.42 -13.54 -5.41
N SER A 96 -0.33 -13.56 -6.17
CA SER A 96 0.31 -12.33 -6.63
C SER A 96 -0.56 -11.64 -7.69
N ARG A 97 -0.23 -10.39 -8.01
CA ARG A 97 -0.90 -9.57 -9.04
C ARG A 97 -0.94 -10.23 -10.45
N HIS A 98 -0.19 -11.34 -10.67
CA HIS A 98 -0.13 -12.14 -11.89
C HIS A 98 -0.86 -13.50 -11.77
N GLY A 99 -1.67 -13.70 -10.72
CA GLY A 99 -2.49 -14.91 -10.54
C GLY A 99 -1.76 -16.15 -10.00
N ASN A 100 -0.45 -16.06 -9.72
CA ASN A 100 0.32 -17.17 -9.14
C ASN A 100 0.23 -17.22 -7.62
N THR A 101 0.02 -18.42 -7.06
CA THR A 101 -0.03 -18.64 -5.61
C THR A 101 1.37 -18.65 -4.99
N TYR A 102 1.63 -17.80 -3.99
CA TYR A 102 2.83 -17.77 -3.16
C TYR A 102 2.54 -18.27 -1.74
N LEU A 103 3.55 -18.72 -1.00
CA LEU A 103 3.48 -19.14 0.41
C LEU A 103 4.40 -18.26 1.28
N ARG A 104 3.84 -17.57 2.29
CA ARG A 104 4.57 -16.78 3.30
C ARG A 104 4.28 -17.29 4.71
N LYS A 105 5.22 -17.17 5.66
CA LYS A 105 5.00 -17.53 7.07
C LYS A 105 4.66 -16.30 7.90
N GLU A 106 3.53 -16.31 8.61
CA GLU A 106 3.08 -15.22 9.50
C GLU A 106 2.64 -15.75 10.87
N SER A 107 2.96 -15.01 11.94
CA SER A 107 2.46 -15.32 13.29
C SER A 107 1.01 -14.85 13.44
N VAL A 108 0.08 -15.79 13.65
CA VAL A 108 -1.36 -15.51 13.77
C VAL A 108 -1.86 -15.91 15.17
N PRO A 109 -2.70 -15.10 15.84
CA PRO A 109 -3.29 -15.46 17.12
C PRO A 109 -4.39 -16.53 16.95
N PHE A 110 -4.36 -17.55 17.79
CA PHE A 110 -5.38 -18.60 17.88
C PHE A 110 -5.92 -18.70 19.31
N SER A 111 -7.24 -18.70 19.47
CA SER A 111 -7.89 -18.99 20.75
C SER A 111 -7.92 -20.51 20.98
N VAL A 112 -7.32 -20.95 22.09
CA VAL A 112 -7.21 -22.35 22.48
C VAL A 112 -8.59 -23.02 22.59
N LYS A 113 -9.55 -22.42 23.29
CA LYS A 113 -10.92 -22.89 23.50
C LYS A 113 -11.70 -22.96 22.20
N VAL A 114 -11.55 -21.96 21.33
CA VAL A 114 -12.23 -21.96 20.02
C VAL A 114 -11.68 -23.06 19.13
N THR A 115 -10.35 -23.18 19.03
CA THR A 115 -9.71 -24.20 18.20
C THR A 115 -9.98 -25.61 18.74
N ALA A 116 -9.93 -25.79 20.07
CA ALA A 116 -10.23 -27.05 20.72
C ALA A 116 -11.70 -27.47 20.55
N THR A 117 -12.68 -26.57 20.75
CA THR A 117 -14.10 -26.89 20.51
C THR A 117 -14.35 -27.21 19.03
N SER A 118 -13.77 -26.44 18.11
CA SER A 118 -13.87 -26.73 16.67
C SER A 118 -13.28 -28.09 16.29
N GLN A 119 -12.15 -28.48 16.89
CA GLN A 119 -11.56 -29.80 16.65
C GLN A 119 -12.46 -30.90 17.23
N LEU A 120 -12.97 -30.70 18.45
CA LEU A 120 -13.87 -31.65 19.09
C LEU A 120 -15.14 -31.87 18.26
N PHE A 121 -15.87 -30.80 17.92
CA PHE A 121 -17.12 -30.88 17.16
C PHE A 121 -16.95 -31.48 15.75
N LYS A 122 -15.75 -31.46 15.18
CA LYS A 122 -15.46 -32.14 13.91
C LYS A 122 -15.13 -33.62 14.05
N SER A 123 -14.79 -34.06 15.26
CA SER A 123 -14.34 -35.42 15.55
C SER A 123 -15.45 -36.35 16.07
N ILE A 124 -16.61 -35.79 16.39
CA ILE A 124 -17.77 -36.50 16.94
C ILE A 124 -19.03 -36.09 16.15
N ASP A 125 -20.03 -36.96 16.14
CA ASP A 125 -21.31 -36.69 15.47
C ASP A 125 -22.17 -35.66 16.25
N THR A 126 -23.21 -35.15 15.58
CA THR A 126 -24.09 -34.11 16.12
C THR A 126 -24.84 -34.53 17.38
N ASP A 127 -25.23 -35.81 17.49
CA ASP A 127 -25.92 -36.31 18.69
C ASP A 127 -24.97 -36.34 19.89
N THR A 128 -23.70 -36.70 19.66
CA THR A 128 -22.66 -36.63 20.68
C THR A 128 -22.35 -35.18 21.09
N ILE A 129 -22.31 -34.23 20.15
CA ILE A 129 -22.15 -32.79 20.45
C ILE A 129 -23.29 -32.30 21.35
N LYS A 130 -24.53 -32.60 20.95
CA LYS A 130 -25.73 -32.29 21.73
C LYS A 130 -25.60 -32.85 23.13
N SER A 131 -25.32 -34.14 23.26
CA SER A 131 -25.13 -34.83 24.54
C SER A 131 -24.11 -34.12 25.44
N PHE A 132 -22.94 -33.74 24.90
CA PHE A 132 -21.91 -33.04 25.68
C PHE A 132 -22.36 -31.66 26.17
N ILE A 133 -23.07 -30.91 25.33
CA ILE A 133 -23.61 -29.59 25.69
C ILE A 133 -24.67 -29.71 26.78
N LEU A 134 -25.62 -30.64 26.59
CA LEU A 134 -26.71 -30.86 27.54
C LEU A 134 -26.18 -31.37 28.88
N GLU A 135 -25.21 -32.27 28.86
CA GLU A 135 -24.61 -32.80 30.08
C GLU A 135 -23.76 -31.76 30.81
N TYR A 136 -23.00 -30.92 30.11
CA TYR A 136 -22.27 -29.81 30.73
C TYR A 136 -23.24 -28.80 31.37
N PHE A 137 -24.31 -28.45 30.67
CA PHE A 137 -25.38 -27.61 31.21
C PHE A 137 -25.98 -28.22 32.49
N ASP A 138 -26.28 -29.51 32.49
CA ASP A 138 -26.92 -30.19 33.62
C ASP A 138 -25.99 -30.36 34.85
N LYS A 139 -24.68 -30.56 34.63
CA LYS A 139 -23.77 -31.03 35.70
C LYS A 139 -22.71 -30.02 36.12
N GLU A 140 -22.28 -29.11 35.24
CA GLU A 140 -21.03 -28.36 35.41
C GLU A 140 -21.15 -26.86 35.18
N LEU A 141 -22.17 -26.39 34.45
CA LEU A 141 -22.38 -24.97 34.18
C LEU A 141 -22.76 -24.20 35.46
N GLU A 142 -21.93 -23.22 35.83
CA GLU A 142 -22.28 -22.25 36.86
C GLU A 142 -23.42 -21.36 36.38
N LYS A 143 -24.40 -21.14 37.27
CA LYS A 143 -25.66 -20.47 36.94
C LYS A 143 -25.44 -19.05 36.39
N GLU A 144 -24.42 -18.38 36.90
CA GLU A 144 -24.03 -17.02 36.54
C GLU A 144 -23.49 -16.91 35.11
N ASN A 145 -22.96 -18.01 34.56
CA ASN A 145 -22.34 -18.05 33.23
C ASN A 145 -23.30 -18.51 32.12
N PHE A 146 -24.58 -18.74 32.44
CA PHE A 146 -25.56 -19.29 31.51
C PHE A 146 -25.65 -18.52 30.18
N ILE A 147 -25.79 -17.19 30.24
CA ILE A 147 -25.92 -16.35 29.05
C ILE A 147 -24.65 -16.43 28.18
N THR A 148 -23.47 -16.31 28.79
CA THR A 148 -22.17 -16.40 28.10
C THR A 148 -21.95 -17.78 27.49
N PHE A 149 -22.39 -18.83 28.17
CA PHE A 149 -22.36 -20.18 27.64
C PHE A 149 -23.24 -20.32 26.39
N CYS A 150 -24.49 -19.86 26.44
CA CYS A 150 -25.39 -19.90 25.28
C CYS A 150 -24.81 -19.15 24.07
N GLU A 151 -24.22 -17.96 24.28
CA GLU A 151 -23.55 -17.19 23.23
C GLU A 151 -22.36 -17.95 22.62
N PHE A 152 -21.54 -18.59 23.45
CA PHE A 152 -20.39 -19.37 22.98
C PHE A 152 -20.83 -20.58 22.16
N ILE A 153 -21.80 -21.35 22.64
CA ILE A 153 -22.27 -22.58 21.99
C ILE A 153 -22.96 -22.26 20.66
N GLU A 154 -23.87 -21.29 20.63
CA GLU A 154 -24.53 -20.80 19.40
C GLU A 154 -23.46 -20.45 18.34
N ALA A 155 -22.45 -19.67 18.71
CA ALA A 155 -21.38 -19.27 17.80
C ALA A 155 -20.43 -20.40 17.38
N ARG A 156 -20.37 -21.53 18.11
CA ARG A 156 -19.53 -22.70 17.75
C ARG A 156 -20.30 -23.72 16.93
N ILE A 157 -21.57 -23.94 17.21
CA ILE A 157 -22.44 -24.79 16.40
C ILE A 157 -22.56 -24.20 15.00
N SER A 158 -22.97 -22.93 14.88
CA SER A 158 -23.20 -22.28 13.57
C SER A 158 -21.96 -22.19 12.68
N LYS A 159 -20.75 -22.36 13.25
CA LYS A 159 -19.49 -22.30 12.50
C LYS A 159 -18.95 -23.67 12.09
N ASN A 160 -19.22 -24.71 12.87
CA ASN A 160 -18.62 -26.04 12.67
C ASN A 160 -19.62 -27.06 12.11
N ILE A 161 -20.91 -26.77 12.18
CA ILE A 161 -22.00 -27.60 11.68
C ILE A 161 -22.65 -26.86 10.50
N SER A 162 -23.09 -27.59 9.47
CA SER A 162 -23.78 -26.99 8.32
C SER A 162 -25.04 -26.24 8.77
N SER A 163 -25.37 -25.14 8.10
CA SER A 163 -26.51 -24.29 8.47
C SER A 163 -27.85 -25.05 8.53
N GLU A 164 -28.04 -26.03 7.64
CA GLU A 164 -29.24 -26.89 7.58
C GLU A 164 -29.44 -27.74 8.85
N ILE A 165 -28.36 -28.04 9.58
CA ILE A 165 -28.39 -28.86 10.81
C ILE A 165 -28.21 -27.97 12.06
N ALA A 166 -27.42 -26.89 11.95
CA ALA A 166 -27.06 -26.03 13.07
C ALA A 166 -28.27 -25.32 13.71
N GLU A 167 -29.18 -24.79 12.90
CA GLU A 167 -30.35 -24.06 13.40
C GLU A 167 -31.35 -24.99 14.12
N PRO A 168 -31.76 -26.15 13.55
CA PRO A 168 -32.53 -27.16 14.29
C PRO A 168 -31.86 -27.59 15.59
N LEU A 169 -30.55 -27.85 15.56
CA LEU A 169 -29.79 -28.27 16.74
C LEU A 169 -29.76 -27.21 17.85
N ILE A 170 -29.53 -25.94 17.50
CA ILE A 170 -29.52 -24.83 18.48
C ILE A 170 -30.91 -24.69 19.11
N ASN A 171 -31.97 -24.76 18.29
CA ASN A 171 -33.34 -24.69 18.78
C ASN A 171 -33.67 -25.85 19.73
N GLU A 172 -33.25 -27.07 19.39
CA GLU A 172 -33.41 -28.24 20.28
C GLU A 172 -32.64 -28.08 21.61
N ILE A 173 -31.43 -27.52 21.57
CA ILE A 173 -30.62 -27.26 22.77
C ILE A 173 -31.27 -26.19 23.65
N PHE A 174 -31.75 -25.09 23.07
CA PHE A 174 -32.39 -24.02 23.83
C PHE A 174 -33.77 -24.41 24.36
N GLU A 175 -34.54 -25.23 23.65
CA GLU A 175 -35.75 -25.85 24.19
C GLU A 175 -35.44 -26.80 25.36
N TYR A 176 -34.33 -27.54 25.29
CA TYR A 176 -33.89 -28.35 26.43
C TYR A 176 -33.51 -27.48 27.64
N PHE A 177 -32.78 -26.38 27.43
CA PHE A 177 -32.41 -25.45 28.52
C PHE A 177 -33.65 -24.86 29.18
N LYS A 178 -34.61 -24.36 28.38
CA LYS A 178 -35.89 -23.82 28.84
C LYS A 178 -36.61 -24.76 29.81
N GLY A 179 -36.66 -26.06 29.51
CA GLY A 179 -37.31 -27.06 30.38
C GLY A 179 -36.60 -27.36 31.70
N LYS A 180 -35.37 -26.83 31.91
CA LYS A 180 -34.52 -27.14 33.07
C LYS A 180 -33.95 -25.91 33.78
N LEU A 181 -34.33 -24.71 33.37
CA LEU A 181 -33.90 -23.50 34.07
C LEU A 181 -34.49 -23.46 35.47
N ASN A 182 -33.64 -23.14 36.45
CA ASN A 182 -34.14 -22.74 37.77
C ASN A 182 -34.60 -21.28 37.75
N ASP A 183 -35.44 -20.92 38.71
CA ASP A 183 -36.05 -19.59 38.84
C ASP A 183 -35.04 -18.44 38.73
N LYS A 184 -33.82 -18.60 39.29
CA LYS A 184 -32.78 -17.56 39.27
C LYS A 184 -32.29 -17.29 37.84
N ILE A 185 -32.01 -18.35 37.07
CA ILE A 185 -31.55 -18.21 35.69
C ILE A 185 -32.70 -17.69 34.83
N LEU A 186 -33.91 -18.23 34.98
CA LEU A 186 -35.08 -17.78 34.23
C LEU A 186 -35.36 -16.29 34.49
N PHE A 187 -35.31 -15.85 35.75
CA PHE A 187 -35.42 -14.44 36.12
C PHE A 187 -34.29 -13.59 35.51
N SER A 188 -33.05 -14.08 35.47
CA SER A 188 -31.93 -13.33 34.86
C SER A 188 -32.10 -13.15 33.34
N VAL A 189 -32.56 -14.18 32.64
CA VAL A 189 -32.86 -14.13 31.21
C VAL A 189 -34.01 -13.16 30.94
N TRP A 190 -35.05 -13.22 31.78
CA TRP A 190 -36.21 -12.34 31.70
C TRP A 190 -35.85 -10.87 31.97
N LYS A 191 -35.02 -10.63 32.98
CA LYS A 191 -34.54 -9.29 33.36
C LYS A 191 -33.63 -8.68 32.27
N THR A 192 -32.82 -9.50 31.60
CA THR A 192 -31.90 -9.05 30.52
C THR A 192 -32.50 -9.09 29.11
N LYS A 193 -33.76 -9.53 28.95
CA LYS A 193 -34.48 -9.66 27.67
C LYS A 193 -33.80 -10.57 26.63
N LYS A 194 -33.07 -11.60 27.07
CA LYS A 194 -32.37 -12.56 26.19
C LYS A 194 -33.21 -13.80 25.87
N PHE A 195 -34.47 -13.59 25.47
CA PHE A 195 -35.49 -14.64 25.40
C PHE A 195 -35.19 -15.78 24.40
N LYS A 196 -34.34 -15.53 23.41
CA LYS A 196 -33.92 -16.59 22.47
C LYS A 196 -33.24 -17.79 23.14
N TYR A 197 -32.59 -17.60 24.30
CA TYR A 197 -31.95 -18.69 25.05
C TYR A 197 -32.91 -19.58 25.83
N ILE A 198 -34.19 -19.20 25.86
CA ILE A 198 -35.31 -20.04 26.30
C ILE A 198 -36.22 -20.39 25.12
N ALA A 199 -35.66 -20.37 23.90
CA ALA A 199 -36.34 -20.69 22.65
C ALA A 199 -37.64 -19.89 22.43
N TYR A 200 -37.66 -18.64 22.90
CA TYR A 200 -38.78 -17.73 22.69
C TYR A 200 -38.43 -16.73 21.59
N ALA A 201 -39.15 -16.80 20.47
CA ALA A 201 -38.86 -16.09 19.23
C ALA A 201 -39.70 -14.81 19.00
N GLU A 202 -40.66 -14.51 19.87
CA GLU A 202 -41.63 -13.44 19.60
C GLU A 202 -41.12 -12.01 19.89
N LYS A 203 -41.76 -11.01 19.27
CA LYS A 203 -41.47 -9.58 19.46
C LYS A 203 -42.03 -9.00 20.78
N GLN A 204 -42.77 -9.80 21.57
CA GLN A 204 -43.42 -9.38 22.81
C GLN A 204 -42.57 -9.78 24.03
N ASP A 205 -42.92 -9.25 25.21
CA ASP A 205 -42.22 -9.58 26.47
C ASP A 205 -42.62 -10.98 26.94
N TYR A 206 -41.67 -11.73 27.48
CA TYR A 206 -41.94 -13.09 27.97
C TYR A 206 -42.67 -13.03 29.33
N GLU A 207 -43.92 -13.48 29.38
CA GLU A 207 -44.68 -13.62 30.63
C GLU A 207 -44.09 -14.78 31.48
N ILE A 208 -43.19 -14.41 32.40
CA ILE A 208 -42.52 -15.32 33.31
C ILE A 208 -43.47 -15.77 34.43
N PRO A 209 -43.41 -17.02 34.94
CA PRO A 209 -44.33 -17.50 35.97
C PRO A 209 -44.38 -16.62 37.24
N ILE A 210 -45.59 -16.42 37.76
CA ILE A 210 -45.87 -15.57 38.94
C ILE A 210 -45.08 -16.00 40.18
N GLU A 211 -44.83 -17.31 40.35
CA GLU A 211 -44.08 -17.87 41.46
C GLU A 211 -42.63 -17.37 41.45
N VAL A 212 -42.03 -17.25 40.26
CA VAL A 212 -40.66 -16.76 40.07
C VAL A 212 -40.59 -15.28 40.42
N LEU A 213 -41.53 -14.47 39.92
CA LEU A 213 -41.61 -13.05 40.26
C LEU A 213 -41.84 -12.82 41.76
N SER A 214 -42.69 -13.62 42.38
CA SER A 214 -42.97 -13.55 43.82
C SER A 214 -41.72 -13.84 44.65
N LYS A 215 -40.92 -14.85 44.24
CA LYS A 215 -39.66 -15.24 44.89
C LYS A 215 -38.58 -14.16 44.83
N PHE A 216 -38.54 -13.39 43.74
CA PHE A 216 -37.58 -12.30 43.53
C PHE A 216 -38.20 -10.90 43.68
N SER A 217 -39.33 -10.78 44.40
CA SER A 217 -40.11 -9.54 44.55
C SER A 217 -39.32 -8.35 45.10
N ASN A 218 -38.26 -8.59 45.87
CA ASN A 218 -37.34 -7.55 46.36
C ASN A 218 -36.40 -7.01 45.27
N GLU A 219 -36.16 -7.76 44.19
CA GLU A 219 -35.30 -7.37 43.06
C GLU A 219 -36.09 -6.72 41.91
N ILE A 220 -37.42 -6.61 42.05
CA ILE A 220 -38.35 -5.99 41.11
C ILE A 220 -38.43 -4.49 41.37
N GLY A 221 -37.94 -3.69 40.42
CA GLY A 221 -38.06 -2.24 40.42
C GLY A 221 -39.35 -1.76 39.74
N ILE A 222 -39.51 -0.44 39.66
CA ILE A 222 -40.62 0.19 38.93
C ILE A 222 -40.66 -0.20 37.44
N PRO A 223 -39.52 -0.28 36.70
CA PRO A 223 -39.54 -0.71 35.30
C PRO A 223 -40.07 -2.13 35.13
N GLU A 224 -39.69 -3.04 36.04
CA GLU A 224 -40.20 -4.39 36.07
C GLU A 224 -41.69 -4.45 36.44
N LEU A 225 -42.15 -3.66 37.41
CA LEU A 225 -43.58 -3.58 37.76
C LEU A 225 -44.44 -3.11 36.57
N ASN A 226 -43.95 -2.17 35.77
CA ASN A 226 -44.65 -1.73 34.55
C ASN A 226 -44.73 -2.84 33.51
N ARG A 227 -43.70 -3.67 33.35
CA ARG A 227 -43.74 -4.84 32.47
C ARG A 227 -44.73 -5.88 32.98
N ILE A 228 -44.65 -6.18 34.27
CA ILE A 228 -45.52 -7.16 34.94
C ILE A 228 -46.98 -6.75 34.86
N LYS A 229 -47.29 -5.45 34.92
CA LYS A 229 -48.66 -4.93 34.80
C LYS A 229 -49.40 -5.40 33.54
N GLU A 230 -48.67 -5.63 32.46
CA GLU A 230 -49.22 -6.09 31.18
C GLU A 230 -49.47 -7.61 31.13
N TYR A 231 -49.08 -8.36 32.17
CA TYR A 231 -49.34 -9.81 32.28
C TYR A 231 -50.73 -10.09 32.82
N ASP A 232 -51.25 -11.28 32.57
CA ASP A 232 -52.62 -11.67 32.96
C ASP A 232 -52.85 -11.58 34.48
N PHE A 233 -51.83 -11.90 35.28
CA PHE A 233 -51.85 -11.79 36.75
C PHE A 233 -51.24 -10.48 37.28
N GLY A 234 -50.78 -9.61 36.38
CA GLY A 234 -49.88 -8.49 36.66
C GLY A 234 -50.40 -7.48 37.67
N ASN A 235 -51.64 -7.05 37.50
CA ASN A 235 -52.26 -6.04 38.37
C ASN A 235 -52.33 -6.48 39.83
N ALA A 236 -52.75 -7.73 40.10
CA ALA A 236 -52.88 -8.25 41.46
C ALA A 236 -51.51 -8.42 42.14
N LEU A 237 -50.51 -8.91 41.41
CA LEU A 237 -49.15 -9.06 41.93
C LEU A 237 -48.51 -7.70 42.24
N CYS A 238 -48.60 -6.74 41.31
CA CYS A 238 -48.07 -5.39 41.49
C CYS A 238 -48.70 -4.68 42.69
N GLU A 239 -50.01 -4.83 42.91
CA GLU A 239 -50.69 -4.27 44.09
C GLU A 239 -50.18 -4.88 45.40
N SER A 240 -50.01 -6.21 45.45
CA SER A 240 -49.51 -6.88 46.65
C SER A 240 -48.09 -6.43 47.05
N ILE A 241 -47.21 -6.25 46.05
CA ILE A 241 -45.84 -5.76 46.24
C ILE A 241 -45.85 -4.30 46.69
N ALA A 242 -46.72 -3.47 46.10
CA ALA A 242 -46.84 -2.05 46.45
C ALA A 242 -47.34 -1.85 47.89
N LEU A 243 -48.41 -2.55 48.30
CA LEU A 243 -48.98 -2.42 49.65
C LEU A 243 -48.02 -2.88 50.75
N ASN A 244 -47.36 -4.03 50.56
CA ASN A 244 -46.39 -4.57 51.52
C ASN A 244 -45.23 -3.57 51.75
N ARG A 245 -44.69 -2.97 50.68
CA ARG A 245 -43.63 -1.95 50.78
C ARG A 245 -44.08 -0.67 51.51
N ILE A 246 -45.34 -0.27 51.36
CA ILE A 246 -45.89 0.90 52.06
C ILE A 246 -46.10 0.63 53.55
N GLU A 247 -46.50 -0.58 53.91
CA GLU A 247 -46.80 -0.98 55.29
C GLU A 247 -45.54 -1.11 56.16
N ILE A 248 -44.43 -1.58 55.59
CA ILE A 248 -43.16 -1.78 56.31
C ILE A 248 -42.35 -0.47 56.48
N SER A 249 -42.72 0.62 55.80
CA SER A 249 -41.95 1.87 55.79
C SER A 249 -42.20 2.77 57.02
N LYS A 250 -41.14 3.43 57.52
CA LYS A 250 -41.18 4.32 58.70
C LYS A 250 -41.71 5.75 58.41
N LYS A 251 -41.67 6.22 57.16
CA LYS A 251 -42.20 7.53 56.69
C LYS A 251 -41.63 8.75 57.46
N GLU A 252 -40.34 8.80 57.71
CA GLU A 252 -39.71 9.83 58.56
C GLU A 252 -39.17 11.04 57.75
N THR A 253 -38.86 10.86 56.46
CA THR A 253 -38.31 11.93 55.60
C THR A 253 -39.12 12.20 54.34
N ILE A 254 -38.96 13.38 53.75
CA ILE A 254 -39.59 13.77 52.47
C ILE A 254 -39.22 12.78 51.35
N ALA A 255 -37.96 12.33 51.31
CA ALA A 255 -37.47 11.39 50.30
C ALA A 255 -38.12 10.00 50.43
N GLU A 256 -38.29 9.51 51.67
CA GLU A 256 -38.99 8.26 51.93
C GLU A 256 -40.45 8.33 51.51
N ILE A 257 -41.13 9.44 51.82
CA ILE A 257 -42.53 9.64 51.44
C ILE A 257 -42.66 9.69 49.90
N ARG A 258 -41.76 10.40 49.19
CA ARG A 258 -41.74 10.45 47.72
C ARG A 258 -41.56 9.08 47.07
N ASN A 259 -40.64 8.25 47.58
CA ASN A 259 -40.41 6.91 47.04
C ASN A 259 -41.64 6.00 47.17
N LEU A 260 -42.41 6.14 48.26
CA LEU A 260 -43.66 5.41 48.45
C LEU A 260 -44.78 5.92 47.54
N LEU A 261 -44.83 7.22 47.23
CA LEU A 261 -45.82 7.78 46.30
C LEU A 261 -45.72 7.15 44.90
N LEU A 262 -44.52 6.74 44.47
CA LEU A 262 -44.33 6.06 43.17
C LEU A 262 -45.02 4.70 43.08
N LEU A 263 -45.41 4.11 44.22
CA LEU A 263 -46.13 2.84 44.28
C LEU A 263 -47.65 3.01 44.19
N LEU A 264 -48.18 4.23 44.39
CA LEU A 264 -49.62 4.52 44.31
C LEU A 264 -50.31 4.09 43.00
N PRO A 265 -49.67 4.21 41.81
CA PRO A 265 -50.29 3.77 40.55
C PRO A 265 -50.60 2.27 40.50
N PHE A 266 -49.92 1.46 41.32
CA PHE A 266 -50.10 0.01 41.36
C PHE A 266 -51.12 -0.45 42.42
N ILE A 267 -51.67 0.47 43.21
CA ILE A 267 -52.75 0.18 44.16
C ILE A 267 -54.07 0.45 43.45
N LEU A 268 -54.92 -0.56 43.36
CA LEU A 268 -56.19 -0.55 42.63
C LEU A 268 -57.40 -0.65 43.57
N THR A 269 -57.18 -1.03 44.82
CA THR A 269 -58.19 -1.09 45.89
C THR A 269 -58.68 0.28 46.36
N GLU A 270 -59.87 0.30 46.99
CA GLU A 270 -60.48 1.49 47.64
C GLU A 270 -59.56 2.17 48.68
N LYS A 271 -58.49 1.50 49.11
CA LYS A 271 -57.49 2.02 50.05
C LYS A 271 -56.64 3.17 49.48
N LYS A 272 -56.57 3.34 48.16
CA LYS A 272 -55.70 4.32 47.49
C LYS A 272 -55.93 5.77 47.95
N GLU A 273 -57.18 6.17 48.09
CA GLU A 273 -57.54 7.56 48.41
C GLU A 273 -57.16 7.94 49.85
N ALA A 274 -57.43 7.05 50.80
CA ALA A 274 -57.03 7.23 52.20
C ALA A 274 -55.50 7.32 52.36
N ILE A 275 -54.75 6.49 51.62
CA ILE A 275 -53.28 6.52 51.63
C ILE A 275 -52.75 7.84 51.03
N THR A 276 -53.39 8.34 49.97
CA THR A 276 -53.00 9.60 49.31
C THR A 276 -53.18 10.80 50.24
N GLN A 277 -54.31 10.90 50.95
CA GLN A 277 -54.55 11.99 51.90
C GLN A 277 -53.55 12.00 53.06
N GLN A 278 -53.21 10.81 53.58
CA GLN A 278 -52.21 10.68 54.65
C GLN A 278 -50.85 11.25 54.24
N PHE A 279 -50.39 10.95 53.02
CA PHE A 279 -49.09 11.43 52.53
C PHE A 279 -49.06 12.94 52.30
N THR A 280 -50.14 13.56 51.82
CA THR A 280 -50.21 15.02 51.60
C THR A 280 -50.00 15.84 52.88
N ILE A 281 -50.58 15.39 54.00
CA ILE A 281 -50.45 16.07 55.31
C ILE A 281 -49.01 15.99 55.83
N LEU A 282 -48.40 14.80 55.74
CA LEU A 282 -47.03 14.57 56.18
C LEU A 282 -46.03 15.41 55.36
N LEU A 283 -46.19 15.45 54.03
CA LEU A 283 -45.36 16.25 53.13
C LEU A 283 -45.41 17.75 53.43
N THR A 284 -46.62 18.30 53.59
CA THR A 284 -46.80 19.74 53.82
C THR A 284 -46.13 20.20 55.13
N THR A 285 -46.25 19.38 56.18
CA THR A 285 -45.65 19.67 57.48
C THR A 285 -44.13 19.59 57.43
N ALA A 286 -43.59 18.60 56.73
CA ALA A 286 -42.15 18.44 56.56
C ALA A 286 -41.52 19.62 55.78
N TYR A 287 -42.16 20.07 54.70
CA TYR A 287 -41.66 21.22 53.92
C TYR A 287 -41.60 22.53 54.72
N ARG A 288 -42.63 22.84 55.50
CA ARG A 288 -42.61 24.07 56.33
C ARG A 288 -41.47 24.07 57.35
N LYS A 289 -41.21 22.91 57.95
CA LYS A 289 -40.12 22.75 58.91
C LYS A 289 -38.77 22.98 58.22
N GLU A 290 -38.56 22.31 57.08
CA GLU A 290 -37.30 22.38 56.34
C GLU A 290 -37.02 23.76 55.75
N ILE A 291 -38.03 24.45 55.20
CA ILE A 291 -37.87 25.82 54.66
C ILE A 291 -37.42 26.78 55.77
N ASN A 292 -38.04 26.72 56.95
CA ASN A 292 -37.69 27.62 58.05
C ASN A 292 -36.32 27.31 58.67
N GLU A 293 -35.99 26.03 58.84
CA GLU A 293 -34.67 25.61 59.34
C GLU A 293 -33.55 26.08 58.38
N GLN A 294 -33.73 25.90 57.08
CA GLN A 294 -32.75 26.35 56.08
C GLN A 294 -32.69 27.89 55.98
N ALA A 295 -33.84 28.57 55.93
CA ALA A 295 -33.88 30.04 55.87
C ALA A 295 -33.17 30.71 57.07
N ASN A 296 -33.30 30.13 58.27
CA ASN A 296 -32.65 30.63 59.47
C ASN A 296 -31.14 30.41 59.48
N SER A 297 -30.65 29.38 58.78
CA SER A 297 -29.22 29.10 58.64
C SER A 297 -28.49 30.06 57.66
N PHE A 298 -29.23 30.78 56.81
CA PHE A 298 -28.66 31.66 55.80
C PHE A 298 -28.35 33.06 56.34
N SER A 299 -27.22 33.64 55.90
CA SER A 299 -26.79 35.00 56.17
C SER A 299 -27.62 36.05 55.41
N GLU A 300 -27.37 37.35 55.65
CA GLU A 300 -27.94 38.43 54.84
C GLU A 300 -27.59 38.32 53.35
N ILE A 301 -28.44 38.90 52.50
CA ILE A 301 -28.32 38.86 51.04
C ILE A 301 -27.47 40.04 50.56
N HIS A 302 -26.25 39.73 50.12
CA HIS A 302 -25.31 40.69 49.53
C HIS A 302 -25.12 40.50 48.03
N THR A 303 -25.37 39.29 47.54
CA THR A 303 -25.09 38.90 46.15
C THR A 303 -26.28 38.20 45.49
N ASN A 304 -26.22 38.07 44.16
CA ASN A 304 -27.17 37.24 43.42
C ASN A 304 -27.10 35.77 43.88
N GLU A 305 -25.95 35.30 44.35
CA GLU A 305 -25.80 33.95 44.89
C GLU A 305 -26.56 33.80 46.21
N ASP A 306 -26.48 34.77 47.11
CA ASP A 306 -27.22 34.77 48.38
C ASP A 306 -28.73 34.89 48.15
N PHE A 307 -29.14 35.73 47.19
CA PHE A 307 -30.53 35.81 46.74
C PHE A 307 -31.00 34.47 46.17
N ASN A 308 -30.19 33.86 45.30
CA ASN A 308 -30.52 32.56 44.73
C ASN A 308 -30.57 31.46 45.79
N LYS A 309 -29.73 31.49 46.83
CA LYS A 309 -29.81 30.55 47.96
C LYS A 309 -31.17 30.64 48.67
N HIS A 310 -31.64 31.85 48.95
CA HIS A 310 -32.96 32.05 49.56
C HIS A 310 -34.10 31.75 48.59
N ASN A 311 -34.01 32.17 47.33
CA ASN A 311 -35.04 31.92 46.32
C ASN A 311 -35.15 30.43 45.94
N ARG A 312 -34.05 29.66 46.07
CA ARG A 312 -34.03 28.20 45.90
C ARG A 312 -34.82 27.46 46.96
N LEU A 313 -35.15 28.08 48.10
CA LEU A 313 -36.07 27.46 49.07
C LEU A 313 -37.43 27.15 48.43
N LYS A 314 -37.84 27.90 47.40
CA LYS A 314 -39.07 27.63 46.63
C LYS A 314 -38.99 26.30 45.87
N GLN A 315 -37.78 25.86 45.52
CA GLN A 315 -37.54 24.60 44.81
C GLN A 315 -37.53 23.39 45.75
N LEU A 316 -37.41 23.59 47.07
CA LEU A 316 -37.58 22.50 48.02
C LEU A 316 -38.99 21.91 47.91
N ILE A 317 -39.98 22.76 47.66
CA ILE A 317 -41.38 22.37 47.51
C ILE A 317 -41.54 21.49 46.27
N GLY A 318 -41.78 20.20 46.49
CA GLY A 318 -42.00 19.25 45.41
C GLY A 318 -43.34 19.44 44.68
N SER A 319 -43.46 18.87 43.48
CA SER A 319 -44.70 18.91 42.69
C SER A 319 -45.80 17.99 43.23
N GLU A 320 -45.47 17.12 44.19
CA GLU A 320 -46.40 16.22 44.85
C GLU A 320 -47.38 16.92 45.82
N VAL A 321 -47.14 18.20 46.16
CA VAL A 321 -48.12 19.01 46.91
C VAL A 321 -48.98 19.85 45.95
N THR A 322 -50.22 20.12 46.35
CA THR A 322 -51.17 20.89 45.52
C THR A 322 -50.70 22.33 45.29
N GLU A 323 -51.07 22.92 44.15
CA GLU A 323 -50.63 24.28 43.76
C GLU A 323 -51.07 25.36 44.75
N LYS A 324 -52.20 25.15 45.44
CA LYS A 324 -52.64 26.01 46.54
C LYS A 324 -51.59 26.09 47.65
N ILE A 325 -51.09 24.95 48.12
CA ILE A 325 -50.11 24.86 49.20
C ILE A 325 -48.75 25.42 48.77
N LYS A 326 -48.35 25.16 47.52
CA LYS A 326 -47.10 25.68 46.95
C LYS A 326 -47.08 27.22 46.88
N ASN A 327 -48.20 27.84 46.50
CA ASN A 327 -48.33 29.30 46.46
C ASN A 327 -48.24 29.91 47.87
N GLU A 328 -48.89 29.30 48.86
CA GLU A 328 -48.80 29.72 50.27
C GLU A 328 -47.34 29.73 50.76
N LEU A 329 -46.59 28.64 50.53
CA LEU A 329 -45.18 28.55 50.92
C LEU A 329 -44.26 29.49 50.14
N THR A 330 -44.58 29.82 48.89
CA THR A 330 -43.78 30.71 48.04
C THR A 330 -43.79 32.15 48.54
N VAL A 331 -44.97 32.65 48.95
CA VAL A 331 -45.14 34.01 49.48
C VAL A 331 -44.38 34.17 50.81
N GLU A 332 -44.37 33.16 51.65
CA GLU A 332 -43.59 33.16 52.90
C GLU A 332 -42.09 33.32 52.62
N ILE A 333 -41.56 32.69 51.57
CA ILE A 333 -40.15 32.80 51.17
C ILE A 333 -39.81 34.19 50.62
N ASP A 334 -40.69 34.82 49.84
CA ASP A 334 -40.45 36.17 49.30
C ASP A 334 -40.34 37.24 50.39
N ASN A 335 -41.16 37.13 51.43
CA ASN A 335 -41.07 38.03 52.59
C ASN A 335 -39.75 37.86 53.36
N ILE A 336 -39.24 36.62 53.47
CA ILE A 336 -37.93 36.33 54.08
C ILE A 336 -36.79 36.99 53.27
N ILE A 337 -36.86 36.93 51.94
CA ILE A 337 -35.84 37.50 51.04
C ILE A 337 -35.76 39.03 51.20
N ILE A 338 -36.91 39.70 51.23
CA ILE A 338 -36.95 41.17 51.36
C ILE A 338 -36.37 41.62 52.70
N ALA A 339 -36.71 40.91 53.78
CA ALA A 339 -36.26 41.25 55.14
C ALA A 339 -34.74 41.06 55.35
N LYS A 340 -34.09 40.16 54.61
CA LYS A 340 -32.65 39.84 54.75
C LYS A 340 -31.73 40.58 53.77
N CYS A 341 -32.22 41.50 52.93
CA CYS A 341 -31.43 42.14 51.87
C CYS A 341 -30.64 43.38 52.30
N THR A 342 -29.40 43.51 51.80
CA THR A 342 -28.53 44.69 52.03
C THR A 342 -28.72 45.83 51.02
N GLU A 343 -28.28 47.05 51.39
CA GLU A 343 -28.43 48.28 50.57
C GLU A 343 -27.86 48.15 49.15
N ASN A 344 -26.67 47.56 48.99
CA ASN A 344 -26.02 47.46 47.69
C ASN A 344 -26.76 46.52 46.73
N PHE A 345 -27.51 45.55 47.26
CA PHE A 345 -28.27 44.59 46.45
C PHE A 345 -29.69 45.08 46.10
N LYS A 346 -30.10 46.24 46.64
CA LYS A 346 -31.39 46.85 46.33
C LYS A 346 -31.54 47.25 44.86
N VAL A 347 -30.45 47.62 44.16
CA VAL A 347 -30.49 47.88 42.71
C VAL A 347 -30.94 46.62 41.97
N SER A 348 -30.40 45.46 42.35
CA SER A 348 -30.79 44.17 41.78
C SER A 348 -32.23 43.78 42.13
N LEU A 349 -32.70 44.01 43.36
CA LEU A 349 -34.10 43.76 43.73
C LEU A 349 -35.08 44.73 43.01
N TRP A 350 -34.68 45.98 42.78
CA TRP A 350 -35.43 46.96 42.00
C TRP A 350 -35.53 46.55 40.53
N LEU A 351 -34.44 46.09 39.91
CA LEU A 351 -34.47 45.53 38.56
C LEU A 351 -35.37 44.29 38.48
N LYS A 352 -35.44 43.47 39.54
CA LYS A 352 -36.30 42.27 39.64
C LYS A 352 -37.77 42.55 40.03
N GLY A 353 -38.16 43.81 40.25
CA GLY A 353 -39.54 44.20 40.57
C GLY A 353 -40.00 43.91 42.01
N LEU A 354 -39.09 43.48 42.89
CA LEU A 354 -39.37 43.27 44.32
C LEU A 354 -39.34 44.59 45.11
N ILE A 355 -38.76 45.66 44.55
CA ILE A 355 -38.69 47.02 45.11
C ILE A 355 -39.09 48.04 44.02
N GLN A 356 -39.76 49.15 44.40
CA GLN A 356 -40.32 50.11 43.45
C GLN A 356 -39.38 51.28 43.01
N SER A 357 -38.49 51.82 43.86
CA SER A 357 -37.62 52.98 43.52
C SER A 357 -36.21 52.95 44.17
N ILE A 358 -35.22 53.63 43.56
CA ILE A 358 -33.81 53.71 44.04
C ILE A 358 -33.07 55.02 43.62
N PRO A 359 -32.11 55.56 44.40
CA PRO A 359 -31.31 56.77 44.06
C PRO A 359 -30.31 56.64 42.88
N PHE A 360 -30.13 57.71 42.09
CA PHE A 360 -29.24 57.74 40.91
C PHE A 360 -27.75 57.48 41.23
N ASP A 361 -27.23 57.96 42.35
CA ASP A 361 -25.82 57.73 42.72
C ASP A 361 -25.51 56.23 42.90
N LEU A 362 -26.47 55.46 43.42
CA LEU A 362 -26.36 54.01 43.52
C LEU A 362 -26.43 53.34 42.14
N ILE A 363 -27.24 53.88 41.22
CA ILE A 363 -27.32 53.42 39.82
C ILE A 363 -26.00 53.67 39.10
N ASN A 364 -25.42 54.86 39.18
CA ASN A 364 -24.15 55.19 38.54
C ASN A 364 -22.99 54.35 39.08
N LYS A 365 -22.92 54.17 40.41
CA LYS A 365 -21.91 53.30 41.03
C LYS A 365 -22.06 51.84 40.61
N GLU A 366 -23.29 51.36 40.42
CA GLU A 366 -23.55 50.02 39.90
C GLU A 366 -23.20 49.90 38.42
N PHE A 367 -23.58 50.88 37.60
CA PHE A 367 -23.36 50.90 36.16
C PHE A 367 -21.88 50.81 35.77
N LEU A 368 -20.98 51.38 36.57
CA LEU A 368 -19.53 51.31 36.30
C LEU A 368 -18.93 49.92 36.52
N LYS A 369 -19.55 49.08 37.37
CA LYS A 369 -19.01 47.76 37.76
C LYS A 369 -19.82 46.57 37.25
N CYS A 370 -21.08 46.75 36.86
CA CYS A 370 -21.97 45.65 36.50
C CYS A 370 -21.73 45.12 35.07
N ASP A 371 -22.30 43.97 34.74
CA ASP A 371 -22.21 43.35 33.42
C ASP A 371 -23.05 44.11 32.36
N SER A 372 -22.84 43.77 31.08
CA SER A 372 -23.49 44.43 29.94
C SER A 372 -25.02 44.33 29.97
N GLU A 373 -25.58 43.19 30.39
CA GLU A 373 -27.04 43.00 30.49
C GLU A 373 -27.66 43.90 31.56
N THR A 374 -26.98 44.02 32.69
CA THR A 374 -27.41 44.90 33.79
C THR A 374 -27.28 46.36 33.38
N LYS A 375 -26.21 46.75 32.68
CA LYS A 375 -26.06 48.10 32.09
C LYS A 375 -27.23 48.43 31.18
N ILE A 376 -27.62 47.53 30.28
CA ILE A 376 -28.78 47.73 29.40
C ILE A 376 -30.06 47.86 30.21
N SER A 377 -30.29 46.96 31.16
CA SER A 377 -31.49 46.98 32.03
C SER A 377 -31.61 48.28 32.83
N ILE A 378 -30.47 48.85 33.25
CA ILE A 378 -30.40 50.18 33.86
C ILE A 378 -30.80 51.26 32.84
N LEU A 379 -30.16 51.28 31.65
CA LEU A 379 -30.45 52.29 30.62
C LEU A 379 -31.93 52.33 30.24
N LYS A 380 -32.60 51.18 30.14
CA LYS A 380 -34.05 51.09 29.85
C LYS A 380 -34.95 51.78 30.87
N LYS A 381 -34.50 51.85 32.13
CA LYS A 381 -35.32 52.23 33.28
C LYS A 381 -35.13 53.70 33.70
N ILE A 382 -34.20 54.42 33.05
CA ILE A 382 -33.80 55.80 33.38
C ILE A 382 -33.95 56.75 32.17
N ALA A 383 -33.84 58.06 32.39
CA ALA A 383 -34.05 59.07 31.34
C ALA A 383 -32.82 59.31 30.44
N LEU A 384 -33.01 59.81 29.21
CA LEU A 384 -31.94 60.02 28.20
C LEU A 384 -30.74 60.86 28.71
N ALA A 385 -31.00 61.92 29.49
CA ALA A 385 -29.92 62.75 30.04
C ALA A 385 -29.03 61.95 31.00
N GLU A 386 -29.64 61.12 31.84
CA GLU A 386 -28.94 60.22 32.75
C GLU A 386 -28.20 59.11 31.98
N GLN A 387 -28.80 58.57 30.91
CA GLN A 387 -28.16 57.59 30.01
C GLN A 387 -26.84 58.15 29.44
N PHE A 388 -26.85 59.39 28.92
CA PHE A 388 -25.66 59.99 28.33
C PHE A 388 -24.56 60.27 29.35
N GLU A 389 -24.92 60.73 30.56
CA GLU A 389 -23.95 60.92 31.65
C GLU A 389 -23.30 59.58 32.09
N LEU A 390 -24.07 58.49 32.14
CA LEU A 390 -23.52 57.16 32.43
C LEU A 390 -22.49 56.71 31.38
N LEU A 391 -22.77 56.92 30.09
CA LEU A 391 -21.83 56.56 29.02
C LEU A 391 -20.55 57.41 29.05
N LYS A 392 -20.64 58.72 29.34
CA LYS A 392 -19.45 59.56 29.51
C LYS A 392 -18.61 59.12 30.71
N ASN A 393 -19.25 58.81 31.84
CA ASN A 393 -18.55 58.33 33.02
C ASN A 393 -17.87 56.97 32.78
N TYR A 394 -18.53 56.09 32.02
CA TYR A 394 -17.95 54.81 31.61
C TYR A 394 -16.74 55.01 30.68
N ASN A 395 -16.86 55.87 29.66
CA ASN A 395 -15.78 56.14 28.70
C ASN A 395 -14.53 56.77 29.35
N ARG A 396 -14.67 57.52 30.45
CA ARG A 396 -13.50 58.04 31.19
C ARG A 396 -12.59 56.94 31.75
N GLN A 397 -13.10 55.71 31.87
CA GLN A 397 -12.38 54.57 32.45
C GLN A 397 -12.19 53.42 31.43
N ASN A 398 -12.66 53.58 30.18
CA ASN A 398 -12.74 52.53 29.16
C ASN A 398 -12.46 53.10 27.75
N THR A 399 -12.38 52.26 26.73
CA THR A 399 -12.21 52.73 25.35
C THR A 399 -13.54 53.16 24.71
N PHE A 400 -13.45 53.98 23.67
CA PHE A 400 -14.61 54.35 22.85
C PHE A 400 -15.30 53.12 22.26
N GLU A 401 -14.53 52.10 21.87
CA GLU A 401 -15.05 50.84 21.32
C GLU A 401 -15.94 50.11 22.32
N GLN A 402 -15.50 50.01 23.58
CA GLN A 402 -16.27 49.38 24.65
C GLN A 402 -17.56 50.15 24.96
N THR A 403 -17.54 51.47 24.77
CA THR A 403 -18.74 52.30 24.96
C THR A 403 -19.71 52.16 23.78
N PHE A 404 -19.20 52.02 22.54
CA PHE A 404 -20.01 51.69 21.36
C PHE A 404 -20.66 50.31 21.46
N GLU A 405 -20.00 49.33 22.08
CA GLU A 405 -20.57 48.00 22.33
C GLU A 405 -21.79 48.08 23.27
N ILE A 406 -21.73 48.92 24.31
CA ILE A 406 -22.89 49.17 25.19
C ILE A 406 -24.04 49.79 24.40
N LEU A 407 -23.74 50.78 23.54
CA LEU A 407 -24.73 51.44 22.69
C LEU A 407 -25.37 50.46 21.67
N GLU A 408 -24.55 49.62 21.04
CA GLU A 408 -25.01 48.59 20.13
C GLU A 408 -25.98 47.63 20.85
N ASN A 409 -25.59 47.11 22.01
CA ASN A 409 -26.42 46.18 22.76
C ASN A 409 -27.70 46.84 23.28
N TYR A 410 -27.66 48.12 23.66
CA TYR A 410 -28.84 48.89 24.01
C TYR A 410 -29.80 49.04 22.82
N LEU A 411 -29.28 49.44 21.65
CA LEU A 411 -30.04 49.54 20.39
C LEU A 411 -30.67 48.20 20.00
N LYS A 412 -29.91 47.10 20.08
CA LYS A 412 -30.41 45.73 19.81
C LYS A 412 -31.62 45.41 20.66
N SER A 413 -31.44 45.60 21.97
CA SER A 413 -32.40 45.25 23.01
C SER A 413 -33.70 46.05 22.92
N GLU A 414 -33.62 47.36 22.64
CA GLU A 414 -34.81 48.23 22.60
C GLU A 414 -35.59 48.13 21.30
N ASN A 415 -34.92 47.78 20.20
CA ASN A 415 -35.53 47.77 18.86
C ASN A 415 -35.79 46.35 18.34
N SER A 416 -35.65 45.33 19.20
CA SER A 416 -35.79 43.91 18.83
C SER A 416 -34.97 43.54 17.58
N LEU A 417 -33.75 44.08 17.49
CA LEU A 417 -32.89 43.81 16.33
C LEU A 417 -32.35 42.38 16.42
N PRO A 418 -32.04 41.75 15.27
CA PRO A 418 -31.43 40.43 15.24
C PRO A 418 -30.17 40.36 16.10
N TYR A 419 -29.89 39.19 16.65
CA TYR A 419 -28.65 38.93 17.41
C TYR A 419 -27.39 39.35 16.63
N TYR A 420 -27.40 39.13 15.31
CA TYR A 420 -26.33 39.48 14.37
C TYR A 420 -26.33 40.94 13.91
N PHE A 421 -27.14 41.82 14.50
CA PHE A 421 -27.02 43.24 14.22
C PHE A 421 -25.60 43.69 14.59
N GLU A 422 -24.94 44.43 13.71
CA GLU A 422 -23.67 45.06 14.01
C GLU A 422 -23.83 46.57 13.82
N LEU A 423 -23.45 47.34 14.84
CA LEU A 423 -23.65 48.78 14.79
C LEU A 423 -22.82 49.42 13.68
N ASN A 424 -21.59 48.97 13.48
CA ASN A 424 -20.67 49.48 12.47
C ASN A 424 -21.22 49.46 11.02
N GLU A 425 -22.11 48.54 10.66
CA GLU A 425 -22.73 48.47 9.33
C GLU A 425 -23.81 49.55 9.14
N LYS A 426 -24.43 49.98 10.24
CA LYS A 426 -25.63 50.81 10.25
C LYS A 426 -25.45 52.16 10.92
N ILE A 427 -24.31 52.40 11.56
CA ILE A 427 -24.03 53.61 12.34
C ILE A 427 -24.11 54.89 11.51
N PHE A 428 -23.88 54.81 10.19
CA PHE A 428 -23.98 55.93 9.25
C PHE A 428 -25.22 55.86 8.34
N ASP A 429 -26.08 54.87 8.51
CA ASP A 429 -27.32 54.70 7.75
C ASP A 429 -28.43 55.57 8.37
N ARG A 430 -28.54 56.80 7.87
CA ARG A 430 -29.45 57.83 8.40
C ARG A 430 -30.92 57.43 8.29
N GLU A 431 -31.30 56.63 7.29
CA GLU A 431 -32.68 56.14 7.16
C GLU A 431 -32.98 55.04 8.16
N PHE A 432 -32.05 54.08 8.32
CA PHE A 432 -32.22 52.99 9.28
C PHE A 432 -32.35 53.47 10.73
N LEU A 433 -31.55 54.46 11.13
CA LEU A 433 -31.47 54.94 12.52
C LEU A 433 -32.61 55.89 12.92
N LYS A 434 -33.30 56.52 11.96
CA LYS A 434 -34.24 57.63 12.20
C LYS A 434 -35.30 57.33 13.27
N ASP A 435 -35.85 56.12 13.26
CA ASP A 435 -36.96 55.71 14.13
C ASP A 435 -36.52 54.76 15.27
N LYS A 436 -35.21 54.60 15.52
CA LYS A 436 -34.69 53.65 16.52
C LYS A 436 -34.58 54.28 17.91
N ILE A 437 -35.07 53.57 18.92
CA ILE A 437 -34.89 53.92 20.34
C ILE A 437 -33.40 53.82 20.66
N GLY A 438 -32.78 54.93 21.08
CA GLY A 438 -31.34 55.03 21.31
C GLY A 438 -30.58 55.81 20.24
N ASN A 439 -31.19 56.17 19.10
CA ASN A 439 -30.53 56.97 18.06
C ASN A 439 -30.04 58.33 18.57
N SER A 440 -30.84 59.02 19.39
CA SER A 440 -30.45 60.30 20.00
C SER A 440 -29.23 60.14 20.92
N LEU A 441 -29.15 59.04 21.68
CA LEU A 441 -28.01 58.74 22.55
C LEU A 441 -26.75 58.41 21.73
N LEU A 442 -26.89 57.61 20.67
CA LEU A 442 -25.82 57.29 19.72
C LEU A 442 -25.28 58.56 19.03
N THR A 443 -26.15 59.47 18.63
CA THR A 443 -25.78 60.74 17.99
C THR A 443 -24.95 61.61 18.93
N LEU A 444 -25.39 61.77 20.19
CA LEU A 444 -24.65 62.52 21.21
C LEU A 444 -23.27 61.90 21.49
N PHE A 445 -23.17 60.58 21.46
CA PHE A 445 -21.90 59.90 21.68
C PHE A 445 -20.96 59.97 20.46
N ASN A 446 -21.48 59.87 19.23
CA ASN A 446 -20.70 60.05 18.01
C ASN A 446 -20.07 61.46 17.92
N ASP A 447 -20.84 62.49 18.27
CA ASP A 447 -20.34 63.86 18.32
C ASP A 447 -19.28 64.05 19.40
N TYR A 448 -19.41 63.37 20.54
CA TYR A 448 -18.38 63.34 21.57
C TYR A 448 -17.09 62.69 21.05
N VAL A 449 -17.17 61.58 20.32
CA VAL A 449 -16.01 60.85 19.77
C VAL A 449 -15.25 61.69 18.74
N SER A 450 -15.94 62.36 17.81
CA SER A 450 -15.29 63.14 16.74
C SER A 450 -14.41 64.27 17.27
N HIS A 451 -14.80 64.88 18.39
CA HIS A 451 -14.09 65.99 19.04
C HIS A 451 -13.04 65.57 20.07
N THR A 452 -13.11 64.34 20.61
CA THR A 452 -12.26 63.92 21.74
C THR A 452 -11.29 62.78 21.43
N ALA A 453 -11.54 61.97 20.40
CA ALA A 453 -10.65 60.89 20.01
C ALA A 453 -9.37 61.39 19.32
N THR A 454 -8.24 60.78 19.66
CA THR A 454 -6.93 61.00 19.03
C THR A 454 -6.88 60.39 17.61
N GLU A 455 -5.88 60.77 16.81
CA GLU A 455 -5.71 60.24 15.45
C GLU A 455 -5.45 58.72 15.40
N ASP A 456 -4.74 58.16 16.38
CA ASP A 456 -4.53 56.71 16.50
C ASP A 456 -5.82 55.97 16.90
N GLU A 457 -6.64 56.57 17.76
CA GLU A 457 -7.97 56.03 18.11
C GLU A 457 -8.92 56.08 16.90
N LYS A 458 -8.91 57.17 16.14
CA LYS A 458 -9.67 57.30 14.89
C LYS A 458 -9.23 56.28 13.84
N TYR A 459 -7.92 56.03 13.70
CA TYR A 459 -7.37 54.98 12.83
C TYR A 459 -7.95 53.60 13.18
N ASN A 460 -7.97 53.23 14.46
CA ASN A 460 -8.52 51.94 14.90
C ASN A 460 -10.04 51.86 14.71
N LEU A 461 -10.76 52.92 15.08
CA LEU A 461 -12.22 53.01 14.91
C LEU A 461 -12.63 52.95 13.44
N PHE A 462 -11.82 53.50 12.52
CA PHE A 462 -12.08 53.47 11.08
C PHE A 462 -12.12 52.04 10.56
N PHE A 463 -11.13 51.20 10.92
CA PHE A 463 -11.13 49.80 10.50
C PHE A 463 -12.30 49.01 11.09
N LYS A 464 -12.75 49.36 12.31
CA LYS A 464 -13.96 48.79 12.91
C LYS A 464 -15.27 49.32 12.33
N GLY A 465 -15.24 50.35 11.48
CA GLY A 465 -16.42 50.94 10.85
C GLY A 465 -17.22 51.85 11.78
N LEU A 466 -16.60 52.33 12.87
CA LEU A 466 -17.23 53.18 13.88
C LEU A 466 -16.95 54.67 13.66
N THR A 467 -16.02 55.02 12.77
CA THR A 467 -15.78 56.39 12.28
C THR A 467 -15.49 56.38 10.77
N GLN A 468 -15.72 57.52 10.11
CA GLN A 468 -15.30 57.77 8.73
C GLN A 468 -14.01 58.61 8.65
N ASP A 469 -13.54 59.14 9.77
CA ASP A 469 -12.35 59.99 9.82
C ASP A 469 -11.06 59.16 9.83
N LEU A 470 -10.20 59.34 8.81
CA LEU A 470 -8.91 58.67 8.70
C LEU A 470 -7.83 59.60 8.14
N SER A 471 -6.67 59.64 8.80
CA SER A 471 -5.46 60.28 8.30
C SER A 471 -4.74 59.39 7.26
N LEU A 472 -4.67 59.84 6.00
CA LEU A 472 -4.01 59.11 4.91
C LEU A 472 -2.50 58.95 5.14
N THR A 473 -1.85 59.95 5.75
CA THR A 473 -0.42 59.90 6.09
C THR A 473 -0.14 58.81 7.13
N LEU A 474 -1.00 58.67 8.14
CA LEU A 474 -0.90 57.60 9.14
C LEU A 474 -1.17 56.22 8.52
N ALA A 475 -2.10 56.15 7.55
CA ALA A 475 -2.37 54.91 6.82
C ALA A 475 -1.19 54.42 5.96
N ILE A 476 -0.49 55.32 5.25
CA ILE A 476 0.74 54.96 4.51
C ILE A 476 1.85 54.51 5.47
N LYS A 477 2.07 55.24 6.57
CA LYS A 477 3.09 54.88 7.59
C LYS A 477 2.89 53.48 8.14
N ASN A 478 1.64 53.06 8.32
CA ASN A 478 1.27 51.75 8.84
C ASN A 478 1.02 50.70 7.74
N ALA A 479 1.20 51.04 6.45
CA ALA A 479 0.84 50.19 5.31
C ALA A 479 1.44 48.78 5.39
N ALA A 480 2.72 48.67 5.79
CA ALA A 480 3.40 47.39 5.95
C ALA A 480 2.64 46.40 6.85
N SER A 481 1.99 46.89 7.91
CA SER A 481 1.29 46.09 8.93
C SER A 481 -0.14 45.70 8.57
N LEU A 482 -0.70 46.28 7.50
CA LEU A 482 -2.08 46.03 7.10
C LEU A 482 -2.27 44.59 6.60
N ASN A 483 -3.41 43.98 6.90
CA ASN A 483 -3.81 42.73 6.27
C ASN A 483 -4.59 42.97 4.96
N THR A 484 -4.87 41.89 4.22
CA THR A 484 -5.58 41.95 2.93
C THR A 484 -6.93 42.68 3.02
N ASN A 485 -7.76 42.36 4.03
CA ASN A 485 -9.09 42.97 4.19
C ASN A 485 -9.00 44.47 4.52
N GLN A 486 -8.00 44.86 5.32
CA GLN A 486 -7.75 46.27 5.64
C GLN A 486 -7.29 47.06 4.40
N CYS A 487 -6.41 46.47 3.59
CA CYS A 487 -6.01 47.06 2.30
C CYS A 487 -7.20 47.20 1.35
N GLU A 488 -8.03 46.16 1.21
CA GLU A 488 -9.24 46.21 0.37
C GLU A 488 -10.19 47.33 0.83
N LYS A 489 -10.46 47.44 2.14
CA LYS A 489 -11.29 48.50 2.70
C LYS A 489 -10.72 49.88 2.39
N LEU A 490 -9.41 50.08 2.56
CA LEU A 490 -8.75 51.35 2.23
C LEU A 490 -8.83 51.66 0.73
N PHE A 491 -8.45 50.72 -0.13
CA PHE A 491 -8.36 50.94 -1.57
C PHE A 491 -9.73 51.11 -2.21
N LYS A 492 -10.77 50.45 -1.69
CA LYS A 492 -12.15 50.71 -2.10
C LYS A 492 -12.64 52.10 -1.66
N THR A 493 -12.30 52.52 -0.44
CA THR A 493 -12.71 53.83 0.11
C THR A 493 -12.01 54.99 -0.62
N TYR A 494 -10.74 54.80 -0.98
CA TYR A 494 -9.90 55.81 -1.64
C TYR A 494 -9.53 55.44 -3.08
N SER A 495 -10.41 54.73 -3.79
CA SER A 495 -10.16 54.19 -5.14
C SER A 495 -9.78 55.25 -6.17
N SER A 496 -10.25 56.49 -5.99
CA SER A 496 -9.91 57.64 -6.82
C SER A 496 -8.53 58.24 -6.55
N ASN A 497 -7.85 57.86 -5.46
CA ASN A 497 -6.54 58.39 -5.08
C ASN A 497 -5.41 57.41 -5.45
N GLN A 498 -5.07 57.38 -6.73
CA GLN A 498 -4.08 56.47 -7.31
C GLN A 498 -2.68 56.61 -6.68
N GLY A 499 -2.26 57.82 -6.29
CA GLY A 499 -0.97 58.07 -5.65
C GLY A 499 -0.87 57.45 -4.26
N PHE A 500 -1.93 57.58 -3.45
CA PHE A 500 -2.02 56.94 -2.13
C PHE A 500 -1.96 55.40 -2.24
N ILE A 501 -2.72 54.81 -3.18
CA ILE A 501 -2.75 53.36 -3.37
C ILE A 501 -1.38 52.85 -3.81
N TYR A 502 -0.73 53.55 -4.75
CA TYR A 502 0.62 53.23 -5.22
C TYR A 502 1.65 53.23 -4.09
N GLU A 503 1.72 54.30 -3.30
CA GLU A 503 2.65 54.40 -2.16
C GLU A 503 2.40 53.33 -1.09
N CYS A 504 1.13 53.03 -0.82
CA CYS A 504 0.73 51.98 0.11
C CYS A 504 1.18 50.58 -0.37
N LEU A 505 0.93 50.26 -1.64
CA LEU A 505 1.33 49.00 -2.26
C LEU A 505 2.85 48.82 -2.28
N ASN A 506 3.61 49.86 -2.61
CA ASN A 506 5.08 49.81 -2.60
C ASN A 506 5.65 49.61 -1.20
N THR A 507 5.12 50.34 -0.21
CA THR A 507 5.49 50.14 1.19
C THR A 507 5.17 48.72 1.65
N LYS A 508 4.09 48.13 1.15
CA LYS A 508 3.71 46.74 1.40
C LYS A 508 4.70 45.75 0.78
N VAL A 509 5.03 45.89 -0.49
CA VAL A 509 5.95 45.00 -1.22
C VAL A 509 7.32 44.97 -0.54
N ALA A 510 7.85 46.13 -0.13
CA ALA A 510 9.15 46.22 0.53
C ALA A 510 9.22 45.47 1.88
N ALA A 511 8.08 45.26 2.55
CA ALA A 511 7.97 44.58 3.84
C ALA A 511 7.29 43.20 3.75
N ALA A 512 6.86 42.78 2.57
CA ALA A 512 6.02 41.60 2.37
C ALA A 512 6.81 40.29 2.43
N LYS A 513 6.19 39.26 2.99
CA LYS A 513 6.64 37.87 2.85
C LYS A 513 6.19 37.32 1.49
N GLN A 514 6.84 36.26 1.03
CA GLN A 514 6.57 35.62 -0.26
C GLN A 514 5.10 35.24 -0.48
N GLU A 515 4.41 34.81 0.59
CA GLU A 515 2.99 34.43 0.57
C GLU A 515 2.04 35.60 0.28
N ASP A 516 2.44 36.83 0.65
CA ASP A 516 1.61 38.01 0.51
C ASP A 516 1.72 38.66 -0.87
N LEU A 517 2.85 38.47 -1.56
CA LEU A 517 3.12 39.12 -2.86
C LEU A 517 2.02 38.89 -3.88
N LYS A 518 1.40 37.70 -3.89
CA LYS A 518 0.36 37.34 -4.86
C LYS A 518 -0.88 38.24 -4.77
N TRP A 519 -1.38 38.50 -3.56
CA TRP A 519 -2.58 39.30 -3.37
C TRP A 519 -2.26 40.79 -3.49
N ILE A 520 -1.07 41.24 -3.04
CA ILE A 520 -0.62 42.63 -3.18
C ILE A 520 -0.58 43.04 -4.66
N VAL A 521 0.02 42.21 -5.51
CA VAL A 521 0.07 42.46 -6.95
C VAL A 521 -1.31 42.39 -7.61
N THR A 522 -2.19 41.52 -7.09
CA THR A 522 -3.58 41.46 -7.56
C THR A 522 -4.31 42.78 -7.28
N PHE A 523 -4.16 43.36 -6.09
CA PHE A 523 -4.69 44.69 -5.80
C PHE A 523 -4.04 45.79 -6.63
N GLY A 524 -2.75 45.69 -6.93
CA GLY A 524 -2.11 46.55 -7.93
C GLY A 524 -2.85 46.51 -9.27
N LYS A 525 -3.14 45.32 -9.81
CA LYS A 525 -3.87 45.17 -11.09
C LYS A 525 -5.32 45.65 -11.03
N GLU A 526 -5.97 45.55 -9.87
CA GLU A 526 -7.39 45.88 -9.70
C GLU A 526 -7.62 47.36 -9.45
N TYR A 527 -6.77 47.99 -8.64
CA TYR A 527 -6.98 49.35 -8.13
C TYR A 527 -6.05 50.40 -8.76
N LEU A 528 -4.97 50.00 -9.44
CA LEU A 528 -4.13 50.93 -10.19
C LEU A 528 -4.54 50.96 -11.67
N GLU A 529 -4.54 52.16 -12.26
CA GLU A 529 -4.66 52.31 -13.71
C GLU A 529 -3.46 51.67 -14.44
N ASN A 530 -3.66 51.19 -15.68
CA ASN A 530 -2.66 50.44 -16.45
C ASN A 530 -1.28 51.12 -16.52
N GLU A 531 -1.22 52.45 -16.66
CA GLU A 531 0.05 53.19 -16.71
C GLU A 531 0.79 53.12 -15.36
N ILE A 532 0.06 53.27 -14.27
CA ILE A 532 0.60 53.28 -12.90
C ILE A 532 0.97 51.85 -12.48
N PHE A 533 0.16 50.85 -12.87
CA PHE A 533 0.50 49.45 -12.71
C PHE A 533 1.79 49.09 -13.44
N GLY A 534 2.05 49.64 -14.63
CA GLY A 534 3.31 49.41 -15.35
C GLY A 534 4.54 49.92 -14.58
N LYS A 535 4.42 51.06 -13.90
CA LYS A 535 5.46 51.60 -13.00
C LYS A 535 5.67 50.69 -11.79
N PHE A 536 4.56 50.25 -11.18
CA PHE A 536 4.56 49.31 -10.05
C PHE A 536 5.20 47.95 -10.41
N ASP A 537 4.85 47.37 -11.55
CA ASP A 537 5.43 46.10 -12.04
C ASP A 537 6.96 46.22 -12.25
N SER A 538 7.41 47.35 -12.79
CA SER A 538 8.84 47.63 -12.97
C SER A 538 9.59 47.73 -11.63
N GLU A 539 8.99 48.36 -10.62
CA GLU A 539 9.56 48.46 -9.27
C GLU A 539 9.58 47.09 -8.57
N ILE A 540 8.54 46.28 -8.74
CA ILE A 540 8.50 44.90 -8.23
C ILE A 540 9.60 44.05 -8.87
N PHE A 541 9.79 44.15 -10.20
CA PHE A 541 10.83 43.43 -10.92
C PHE A 541 12.24 43.78 -10.44
N ALA A 542 12.47 45.05 -10.10
CA ALA A 542 13.75 45.50 -9.56
C ALA A 542 13.98 45.09 -8.08
N THR A 543 12.91 44.95 -7.30
CA THR A 543 12.99 44.74 -5.85
C THR A 543 12.99 43.27 -5.45
N LEU A 544 12.23 42.42 -6.15
CA LEU A 544 12.09 41.00 -5.82
C LEU A 544 13.26 40.15 -6.30
N THR A 545 13.44 38.99 -5.67
CA THR A 545 14.35 37.98 -6.21
C THR A 545 13.82 37.45 -7.55
N PRO A 546 14.70 37.03 -8.49
CA PRO A 546 14.26 36.49 -9.79
C PRO A 546 13.29 35.31 -9.67
N ALA A 547 13.44 34.48 -8.63
CA ALA A 547 12.56 33.35 -8.36
C ALA A 547 11.16 33.78 -7.90
N ASP A 548 11.07 34.79 -7.03
CA ASP A 548 9.80 35.30 -6.51
C ASP A 548 9.02 36.02 -7.61
N TYR A 549 9.71 36.83 -8.41
CA TYR A 549 9.10 37.47 -9.57
C TYR A 549 8.59 36.46 -10.59
N PHE A 550 9.39 35.43 -10.91
CA PHE A 550 8.98 34.37 -11.83
C PHE A 550 7.68 33.67 -11.40
N LYS A 551 7.48 33.42 -10.09
CA LYS A 551 6.22 32.83 -9.62
C LYS A 551 5.03 33.73 -9.91
N LEU A 552 5.14 35.02 -9.66
CA LEU A 552 4.08 35.99 -9.95
C LEU A 552 3.79 36.06 -11.46
N TRP A 553 4.85 36.00 -12.28
CA TRP A 553 4.75 35.98 -13.73
C TRP A 553 4.07 34.71 -14.26
N GLU A 554 4.45 33.54 -13.74
CA GLU A 554 3.85 32.24 -14.10
C GLU A 554 2.35 32.17 -13.73
N TYR A 555 1.90 32.96 -12.74
CA TYR A 555 0.48 33.12 -12.39
C TYR A 555 -0.25 34.22 -13.20
N GLY A 556 0.40 34.87 -14.18
CA GLY A 556 -0.17 35.96 -14.97
C GLY A 556 -0.44 37.24 -14.17
N LYS A 557 0.24 37.44 -13.03
CA LYS A 557 0.03 38.59 -12.13
C LYS A 557 0.92 39.78 -12.45
N VAL A 558 2.02 39.56 -13.14
CA VAL A 558 2.93 40.60 -13.65
C VAL A 558 3.23 40.36 -15.13
N ASN A 559 3.79 41.35 -15.83
CA ASN A 559 3.85 41.35 -17.29
C ASN A 559 5.29 41.32 -17.86
N ILE A 560 6.33 41.59 -17.07
CA ILE A 560 7.72 41.57 -17.57
C ILE A 560 8.20 40.13 -17.71
N PHE A 561 8.79 39.77 -18.87
CA PHE A 561 9.29 38.43 -19.12
C PHE A 561 10.64 38.19 -18.39
N PRO A 562 10.72 37.26 -17.42
CA PRO A 562 11.90 37.09 -16.57
C PRO A 562 12.99 36.22 -17.23
N GLU A 563 13.64 36.75 -18.27
CA GLU A 563 14.62 36.04 -19.13
C GLU A 563 15.73 35.33 -18.33
N SER A 564 16.35 36.03 -17.38
CA SER A 564 17.49 35.51 -16.61
C SER A 564 17.14 34.28 -15.77
N TYR A 565 15.97 34.28 -15.14
CA TYR A 565 15.52 33.16 -14.32
C TYR A 565 15.05 31.99 -15.21
N ILE A 566 14.34 32.27 -16.30
CA ILE A 566 13.92 31.24 -17.26
C ILE A 566 15.15 30.54 -17.86
N ALA A 567 16.19 31.29 -18.23
CA ALA A 567 17.46 30.71 -18.69
C ALA A 567 18.10 29.78 -17.65
N SER A 568 17.96 30.08 -16.36
CA SER A 568 18.52 29.26 -15.28
C SER A 568 17.78 27.93 -15.06
N ILE A 569 16.50 27.84 -15.42
CA ILE A 569 15.67 26.65 -15.24
C ILE A 569 15.59 25.75 -16.49
N LEU A 570 15.91 26.27 -17.67
CA LEU A 570 15.98 25.48 -18.91
C LEU A 570 17.32 24.74 -19.00
N ASN A 571 17.34 23.47 -18.58
CA ASN A 571 18.58 22.73 -18.38
C ASN A 571 18.81 21.61 -19.42
N GLU A 572 19.68 20.61 -19.13
CA GLU A 572 19.97 19.50 -20.05
C GLU A 572 18.81 18.52 -20.27
N LYS A 573 17.73 18.62 -19.48
CA LYS A 573 16.56 17.76 -19.58
C LYS A 573 15.47 18.41 -20.44
N TYR A 574 14.97 17.68 -21.43
CA TYR A 574 13.95 18.22 -22.34
C TYR A 574 12.62 18.48 -21.60
N GLU A 575 12.36 17.80 -20.49
CA GLU A 575 11.16 18.01 -19.66
C GLU A 575 11.04 19.46 -19.17
N ASP A 576 12.16 20.15 -18.96
CA ASP A 576 12.19 21.54 -18.51
C ASP A 576 11.59 22.50 -19.57
N TYR A 577 11.60 22.10 -20.84
CA TYR A 577 11.10 22.89 -21.98
C TYR A 577 9.60 22.67 -22.23
N ASN A 578 9.00 21.63 -21.65
CA ASN A 578 7.56 21.35 -21.81
C ASN A 578 6.68 22.52 -21.32
N LYS A 579 7.17 23.30 -20.35
CA LYS A 579 6.46 24.47 -19.82
C LYS A 579 6.36 25.62 -20.83
N LEU A 580 7.30 25.74 -21.78
CA LEU A 580 7.31 26.83 -22.76
C LEU A 580 6.07 26.80 -23.65
N LYS A 581 5.69 25.62 -24.17
CA LYS A 581 4.46 25.42 -24.95
C LYS A 581 3.21 25.81 -24.17
N LYS A 582 3.19 25.50 -22.87
CA LYS A 582 2.09 25.85 -21.98
C LYS A 582 2.01 27.38 -21.79
N TRP A 583 3.12 28.06 -21.51
CA TRP A 583 3.12 29.51 -21.30
C TRP A 583 2.69 30.30 -22.54
N ILE A 584 3.00 29.79 -23.74
CA ILE A 584 2.51 30.37 -25.01
C ILE A 584 0.98 30.19 -25.11
N THR A 585 0.49 28.99 -24.82
CA THR A 585 -0.95 28.66 -24.88
C THR A 585 -1.76 29.45 -23.87
N ASP A 586 -1.22 29.66 -22.67
CA ASP A 586 -1.82 30.42 -21.57
C ASP A 586 -1.73 31.96 -21.79
N GLY A 587 -1.08 32.41 -22.87
CA GLY A 587 -0.95 33.83 -23.23
C GLY A 587 0.02 34.63 -22.34
N LEU A 588 0.87 33.97 -21.56
CA LEU A 588 1.84 34.62 -20.66
C LEU A 588 3.03 35.23 -21.43
N VAL A 589 3.37 34.64 -22.59
CA VAL A 589 4.46 35.09 -23.47
C VAL A 589 4.09 34.75 -24.91
N SER A 590 4.48 35.62 -25.85
CA SER A 590 4.25 35.34 -27.27
C SER A 590 5.24 34.31 -27.83
N LEU A 591 4.83 33.58 -28.85
CA LEU A 591 5.71 32.66 -29.59
C LEU A 591 6.97 33.38 -30.11
N GLU A 592 6.83 34.59 -30.65
CA GLU A 592 7.96 35.40 -31.12
C GLU A 592 8.95 35.76 -30.01
N LYS A 593 8.47 36.00 -28.78
CA LYS A 593 9.35 36.32 -27.65
C LYS A 593 10.14 35.09 -27.19
N ILE A 594 9.53 33.91 -27.18
CA ILE A 594 10.25 32.65 -26.91
C ILE A 594 11.27 32.34 -28.01
N LYS A 595 10.90 32.48 -29.29
CA LYS A 595 11.83 32.27 -30.42
C LYS A 595 13.04 33.18 -30.31
N SER A 596 12.83 34.48 -30.13
CA SER A 596 13.92 35.46 -29.99
C SER A 596 14.81 35.19 -28.78
N PHE A 597 14.23 34.81 -27.64
CA PHE A 597 14.98 34.43 -26.44
C PHE A 597 15.89 33.21 -26.69
N LEU A 598 15.34 32.11 -27.23
CA LEU A 598 16.13 30.88 -27.47
C LEU A 598 17.19 31.10 -28.57
N LEU A 599 16.86 31.86 -29.63
CA LEU A 599 17.82 32.21 -30.68
C LEU A 599 18.93 33.15 -30.16
N SER A 600 18.61 34.11 -29.28
CA SER A 600 19.63 34.96 -28.65
C SER A 600 20.58 34.12 -27.81
N TYR A 601 20.06 33.18 -27.02
CA TYR A 601 20.88 32.26 -26.24
C TYR A 601 21.85 31.46 -27.13
N LEU A 602 21.36 30.88 -28.23
CA LEU A 602 22.19 30.12 -29.19
C LEU A 602 23.24 30.99 -29.89
N LYS A 603 22.93 32.27 -30.12
CA LYS A 603 23.86 33.24 -30.72
C LYS A 603 24.96 33.66 -29.76
N GLU A 604 24.63 33.86 -28.48
CA GLU A 604 25.57 34.27 -27.44
C GLU A 604 26.45 33.11 -26.94
N ASN A 605 25.94 31.88 -27.01
CA ASN A 605 26.59 30.69 -26.48
C ASN A 605 26.88 29.67 -27.59
N GLN A 606 27.67 30.04 -28.60
CA GLN A 606 28.01 29.14 -29.72
C GLN A 606 29.07 28.09 -29.38
N GLU A 607 29.91 28.33 -28.38
CA GLU A 607 30.98 27.42 -27.99
C GLU A 607 30.43 26.23 -27.18
N VAL A 608 30.87 25.01 -27.53
CA VAL A 608 30.52 23.78 -26.81
C VAL A 608 31.77 23.23 -26.15
N SER A 609 31.90 23.46 -24.84
CA SER A 609 33.04 22.99 -24.05
C SER A 609 32.78 21.66 -23.34
N ASP A 610 31.51 21.28 -23.14
CA ASP A 610 31.11 20.04 -22.49
C ASP A 610 29.75 19.51 -22.97
N ARG A 611 29.37 18.33 -22.46
CA ARG A 611 28.12 17.65 -22.80
C ARG A 611 26.88 18.31 -22.21
N ILE A 612 26.99 19.07 -21.12
CA ILE A 612 25.87 19.80 -20.51
C ILE A 612 25.46 20.95 -21.42
N ILE A 613 26.43 21.74 -21.88
CA ILE A 613 26.20 22.82 -22.84
C ILE A 613 25.64 22.27 -24.14
N PHE A 614 26.22 21.18 -24.66
CA PHE A 614 25.71 20.50 -25.85
C PHE A 614 24.23 20.13 -25.70
N TYR A 615 23.82 19.48 -24.61
CA TYR A 615 22.43 19.06 -24.43
C TYR A 615 21.47 20.22 -24.18
N ARG A 616 21.93 21.28 -23.52
CA ARG A 616 21.13 22.50 -23.38
C ARG A 616 20.85 23.14 -24.75
N GLN A 617 21.88 23.28 -25.58
CA GLN A 617 21.72 23.79 -26.96
C GLN A 617 20.88 22.84 -27.83
N TYR A 618 21.10 21.53 -27.72
CA TYR A 618 20.27 20.49 -28.36
C TYR A 618 18.80 20.68 -28.01
N ASN A 619 18.47 20.87 -26.73
CA ASN A 619 17.09 21.07 -26.30
C ASN A 619 16.52 22.42 -26.75
N HIS A 620 17.32 23.50 -26.79
CA HIS A 620 16.90 24.79 -27.35
C HIS A 620 16.54 24.63 -28.84
N ILE A 621 17.41 23.99 -29.63
CA ILE A 621 17.18 23.74 -31.06
C ILE A 621 15.97 22.83 -31.26
N LYS A 622 15.89 21.73 -30.51
CA LYS A 622 14.75 20.82 -30.57
C LYS A 622 13.44 21.54 -30.25
N CYS A 623 13.42 22.37 -29.21
CA CYS A 623 12.25 23.15 -28.83
C CYS A 623 11.86 24.15 -29.94
N LEU A 624 12.82 24.84 -30.54
CA LEU A 624 12.60 25.76 -31.67
C LEU A 624 12.00 25.02 -32.88
N VAL A 625 12.57 23.88 -33.26
CA VAL A 625 12.08 23.03 -34.36
C VAL A 625 10.66 22.53 -34.09
N ASP A 626 10.40 22.04 -32.86
CA ASP A 626 9.09 21.51 -32.45
C ASP A 626 8.00 22.59 -32.35
N LEU A 627 8.39 23.85 -32.10
CA LEU A 627 7.48 24.99 -31.99
C LEU A 627 7.19 25.61 -33.36
N ASP A 628 8.22 25.78 -34.18
CA ASP A 628 8.14 26.47 -35.47
C ASP A 628 9.31 26.06 -36.37
N ASN A 629 9.04 25.16 -37.33
CA ASN A 629 10.05 24.65 -38.25
C ASN A 629 10.67 25.72 -39.16
N SER A 630 10.09 26.94 -39.25
CA SER A 630 10.71 28.05 -39.99
C SER A 630 12.03 28.52 -39.36
N THR A 631 12.23 28.27 -38.06
CA THR A 631 13.43 28.65 -37.30
C THR A 631 14.68 27.88 -37.70
N VAL A 632 14.54 26.78 -38.44
CA VAL A 632 15.67 25.98 -38.95
C VAL A 632 16.63 26.86 -39.76
N SER A 633 16.10 27.74 -40.61
CA SER A 633 16.94 28.65 -41.41
C SER A 633 17.75 29.62 -40.55
N ASN A 634 17.15 30.15 -39.47
CA ASN A 634 17.85 31.02 -38.53
C ASN A 634 18.98 30.29 -37.78
N ILE A 635 18.80 28.99 -37.51
CA ILE A 635 19.81 28.18 -36.81
C ILE A 635 20.95 27.84 -37.77
N GLU A 636 20.64 27.53 -39.04
CA GLU A 636 21.63 27.28 -40.10
C GLU A 636 22.51 28.53 -40.37
N ASP A 637 21.93 29.74 -40.29
CA ASP A 637 22.65 31.01 -40.45
C ASP A 637 23.79 31.21 -39.42
N PHE A 638 23.74 30.54 -38.27
CA PHE A 638 24.83 30.58 -37.29
C PHE A 638 26.11 29.89 -37.77
N LYS A 639 26.05 29.05 -38.82
CA LYS A 639 27.19 28.31 -39.38
C LYS A 639 27.99 27.56 -38.30
N ASN A 640 27.27 26.90 -37.39
CA ASN A 640 27.85 26.16 -36.27
C ASN A 640 27.74 24.65 -36.52
N ASP A 641 28.88 23.97 -36.50
CA ASP A 641 29.00 22.53 -36.75
C ASP A 641 28.11 21.67 -35.82
N PHE A 642 28.03 22.01 -34.53
CA PHE A 642 27.19 21.26 -33.59
C PHE A 642 25.70 21.43 -33.93
N TYR A 643 25.28 22.65 -34.28
CA TYR A 643 23.88 22.92 -34.61
C TYR A 643 23.47 22.17 -35.87
N SER A 644 24.34 22.11 -36.88
CA SER A 644 24.13 21.34 -38.11
C SER A 644 23.91 19.84 -37.82
N ILE A 645 24.75 19.23 -36.97
CA ILE A 645 24.59 17.82 -36.62
C ILE A 645 23.32 17.58 -35.79
N ILE A 646 22.99 18.50 -34.88
CA ILE A 646 21.75 18.44 -34.08
C ILE A 646 20.53 18.47 -34.99
N LEU A 647 20.47 19.40 -35.95
CA LEU A 647 19.38 19.51 -36.92
C LEU A 647 19.27 18.25 -37.79
N TRP A 648 20.39 17.70 -38.26
CA TRP A 648 20.40 16.41 -38.96
C TRP A 648 19.85 15.28 -38.09
N PHE A 649 20.28 15.20 -36.83
CA PHE A 649 19.84 14.16 -35.91
C PHE A 649 18.33 14.23 -35.67
N LEU A 650 17.79 15.45 -35.49
CA LEU A 650 16.35 15.73 -35.35
C LEU A 650 15.52 15.52 -36.63
N GLY A 651 16.18 15.42 -37.79
CA GLY A 651 15.50 15.19 -39.08
C GLY A 651 15.05 16.46 -39.81
N SER A 652 15.55 17.63 -39.42
CA SER A 652 15.17 18.94 -40.00
C SER A 652 16.26 19.63 -40.82
N GLY A 653 17.48 19.08 -40.87
CA GLY A 653 18.62 19.64 -41.62
C GLY A 653 18.85 19.02 -43.01
N ILE A 654 19.55 19.73 -43.89
CA ILE A 654 19.58 19.45 -45.33
C ILE A 654 20.77 18.56 -45.76
N THR A 655 21.89 18.53 -45.02
CA THR A 655 23.08 17.77 -45.42
C THR A 655 23.68 16.94 -44.27
N PHE A 656 23.89 15.65 -44.53
CA PHE A 656 24.61 14.76 -43.64
C PHE A 656 26.12 14.81 -43.93
N ASP A 657 26.92 15.07 -42.91
CA ASP A 657 28.38 15.00 -42.97
C ASP A 657 28.89 13.97 -41.95
N PHE A 658 29.48 12.89 -42.46
CA PHE A 658 29.98 11.79 -41.63
C PHE A 658 31.23 12.17 -40.84
N ASP A 659 32.17 12.91 -41.45
CA ASP A 659 33.42 13.28 -40.77
C ASP A 659 33.12 14.29 -39.65
N LEU A 660 32.17 15.19 -39.88
CA LEU A 660 31.65 16.08 -38.86
C LEU A 660 30.98 15.31 -37.72
N LEU A 661 30.07 14.38 -38.04
CA LEU A 661 29.44 13.51 -37.03
C LEU A 661 30.49 12.75 -36.21
N ALA A 662 31.48 12.15 -36.88
CA ALA A 662 32.52 11.36 -36.21
C ALA A 662 33.31 12.20 -35.21
N SER A 663 33.60 13.47 -35.53
CA SER A 663 34.29 14.38 -34.62
C SER A 663 33.44 14.78 -33.39
N LYS A 664 32.11 14.71 -33.47
CA LYS A 664 31.18 15.16 -32.40
C LYS A 664 30.40 14.03 -31.73
N PHE A 665 30.55 12.78 -32.17
CA PHE A 665 29.77 11.62 -31.72
C PHE A 665 29.80 11.43 -30.20
N ILE A 666 30.94 11.71 -29.57
CA ILE A 666 31.16 11.63 -28.11
C ILE A 666 30.25 12.54 -27.27
N TYR A 667 29.71 13.62 -27.85
CA TYR A 667 28.82 14.54 -27.14
C TYR A 667 27.40 13.99 -27.00
N PHE A 668 26.99 13.06 -27.88
CA PHE A 668 25.71 12.39 -27.78
C PHE A 668 25.68 11.41 -26.60
N SER A 669 24.49 11.26 -26.04
CA SER A 669 24.19 10.28 -25.01
C SER A 669 24.32 8.87 -25.52
N LEU A 670 24.51 7.91 -24.62
CA LEU A 670 24.67 6.51 -25.00
C LEU A 670 23.46 6.01 -25.82
N ASP A 671 22.25 6.44 -25.46
CA ASP A 671 21.03 6.10 -26.20
C ASP A 671 20.99 6.79 -27.58
N ASP A 672 21.39 8.05 -27.66
CA ASP A 672 21.44 8.79 -28.93
C ASP A 672 22.56 8.26 -29.85
N GLN A 673 23.69 7.82 -29.30
CA GLN A 673 24.75 7.12 -30.04
C GLN A 673 24.18 5.85 -30.68
N VAL A 674 23.40 5.06 -29.94
CA VAL A 674 22.74 3.86 -30.47
C VAL A 674 21.79 4.21 -31.62
N LYS A 675 20.97 5.25 -31.44
CA LYS A 675 20.07 5.74 -32.49
C LYS A 675 20.83 6.23 -33.71
N ILE A 676 21.91 6.96 -33.54
CA ILE A 676 22.76 7.45 -34.64
C ILE A 676 23.29 6.27 -35.47
N ILE A 677 23.84 5.24 -34.83
CA ILE A 677 24.33 4.06 -35.56
C ILE A 677 23.20 3.42 -36.37
N ARG A 678 22.02 3.22 -35.76
CA ARG A 678 20.85 2.71 -36.48
C ARG A 678 20.45 3.60 -37.66
N LYS A 679 20.47 4.92 -37.48
CA LYS A 679 20.18 5.92 -38.52
C LYS A 679 21.19 5.84 -39.67
N LEU A 680 22.47 5.61 -39.39
CA LEU A 680 23.50 5.42 -40.42
C LEU A 680 23.22 4.17 -41.28
N PHE A 681 22.85 3.06 -40.64
CA PHE A 681 22.46 1.84 -41.35
C PHE A 681 21.16 1.99 -42.14
N PHE A 682 20.20 2.76 -41.62
CA PHE A 682 19.01 3.16 -42.37
C PHE A 682 19.35 3.95 -43.64
N LEU A 683 20.20 4.97 -43.53
CA LEU A 683 20.62 5.77 -44.68
C LEU A 683 21.37 4.94 -45.71
N LYS A 684 22.18 3.96 -45.26
CA LYS A 684 22.84 2.99 -46.15
C LYS A 684 21.81 2.08 -46.84
N ALA A 685 20.86 1.53 -46.10
CA ALA A 685 19.82 0.65 -46.65
C ALA A 685 18.91 1.37 -47.68
N ASN A 686 18.67 2.66 -47.47
CA ASN A 686 17.93 3.53 -48.40
C ASN A 686 18.83 4.10 -49.54
N GLY A 687 20.11 3.71 -49.62
CA GLY A 687 21.04 4.18 -50.65
C GLY A 687 21.37 5.68 -50.59
N THR A 688 21.05 6.37 -49.49
CA THR A 688 21.27 7.82 -49.33
C THR A 688 22.74 8.14 -49.05
N ILE A 689 23.46 7.22 -48.41
CA ILE A 689 24.89 7.36 -48.11
C ILE A 689 25.65 6.11 -48.54
N GLN A 690 26.92 6.29 -48.93
CA GLN A 690 27.87 5.18 -48.93
C GLN A 690 28.49 5.08 -47.53
N LEU A 691 28.41 3.90 -46.94
CA LEU A 691 28.95 3.62 -45.63
C LEU A 691 29.72 2.29 -45.68
N ALA A 692 31.03 2.37 -45.51
CA ALA A 692 31.91 1.22 -45.35
C ALA A 692 32.18 0.95 -43.86
N ILE A 693 32.49 -0.30 -43.52
CA ILE A 693 32.78 -0.68 -42.12
C ILE A 693 34.04 0.00 -41.61
N SER A 694 35.00 0.30 -42.50
CA SER A 694 36.18 1.10 -42.17
C SER A 694 35.84 2.51 -41.70
N ASP A 695 34.74 3.10 -42.18
CA ASP A 695 34.31 4.45 -41.79
C ASP A 695 33.77 4.44 -40.36
N LEU A 696 33.08 3.37 -39.95
CA LEU A 696 32.54 3.20 -38.61
C LEU A 696 33.63 3.17 -37.53
N ASN A 697 34.86 2.76 -37.87
CA ASN A 697 36.00 2.87 -36.94
C ASN A 697 36.36 4.31 -36.59
N LYS A 698 35.96 5.31 -37.38
CA LYS A 698 36.16 6.72 -37.01
C LYS A 698 35.29 7.11 -35.81
N LEU A 699 34.15 6.44 -35.60
CA LEU A 699 33.24 6.69 -34.46
C LEU A 699 33.78 6.13 -33.14
N THR A 700 34.67 5.14 -33.18
CA THR A 700 35.28 4.53 -31.99
C THR A 700 36.64 5.15 -31.63
N ARG A 701 37.23 5.95 -32.52
CA ARG A 701 38.47 6.69 -32.27
C ARG A 701 38.18 7.95 -31.46
N VAL A 702 38.28 7.83 -30.14
CA VAL A 702 38.14 8.97 -29.25
C VAL A 702 39.44 9.80 -29.26
N ASP A 703 39.33 11.08 -29.58
CA ASP A 703 40.41 12.05 -29.41
C ASP A 703 40.78 12.17 -27.92
N LEU A 704 42.05 11.97 -27.60
CA LEU A 704 42.60 11.92 -26.23
C LEU A 704 42.39 13.22 -25.45
N ASP A 705 42.37 14.37 -26.12
CA ASP A 705 42.18 15.67 -25.48
C ASP A 705 40.69 15.95 -25.24
N LEU A 706 39.80 15.54 -26.15
CA LEU A 706 38.35 15.52 -25.94
C LEU A 706 37.94 14.57 -24.80
N TYR A 707 38.58 13.40 -24.69
CA TYR A 707 38.38 12.46 -23.59
C TYR A 707 38.74 13.06 -22.23
N ARG A 708 39.86 13.80 -22.15
CA ARG A 708 40.31 14.44 -20.91
C ARG A 708 39.36 15.56 -20.45
N THR A 709 38.81 16.33 -21.38
CA THR A 709 37.85 17.40 -21.09
C THR A 709 36.50 16.83 -20.64
N SER A 710 35.97 15.82 -21.34
CA SER A 710 34.73 15.11 -20.97
C SER A 710 34.79 14.52 -19.56
N LYS A 711 35.91 13.89 -19.21
CA LYS A 711 36.17 13.23 -17.92
C LYS A 711 36.22 14.18 -16.71
N ARG A 712 36.42 15.49 -16.93
CA ARG A 712 36.49 16.49 -15.86
C ARG A 712 35.10 16.91 -15.37
N PHE A 713 34.07 16.77 -16.19
CA PHE A 713 32.72 17.30 -15.94
C PHE A 713 31.61 16.24 -16.08
N ASN A 714 31.90 15.07 -16.67
CA ASN A 714 30.98 13.94 -16.75
C ASN A 714 31.73 12.61 -16.54
N PRO A 715 31.49 11.87 -15.44
CA PRO A 715 32.16 10.60 -15.17
C PRO A 715 31.67 9.44 -16.06
N GLU A 716 30.61 9.63 -16.85
CA GLU A 716 30.13 8.62 -17.79
C GLU A 716 31.11 8.34 -18.93
N THR A 717 31.01 7.15 -19.53
CA THR A 717 31.89 6.81 -20.64
C THR A 717 31.56 7.56 -21.92
N PRO A 718 32.60 7.85 -22.71
CA PRO A 718 32.45 8.54 -23.98
C PRO A 718 31.67 7.74 -25.03
N LEU A 719 31.63 6.41 -24.91
CA LEU A 719 31.07 5.51 -25.92
C LEU A 719 30.23 4.42 -25.25
N ASP A 720 29.10 4.05 -25.87
CA ASP A 720 28.33 2.87 -25.47
C ASP A 720 29.13 1.60 -25.77
N ILE A 721 29.27 0.74 -24.76
CA ILE A 721 30.06 -0.49 -24.88
C ILE A 721 29.44 -1.48 -25.87
N SER A 722 28.11 -1.49 -26.01
CA SER A 722 27.46 -2.35 -26.98
C SER A 722 27.76 -1.86 -28.41
N THR A 723 27.73 -0.54 -28.64
CA THR A 723 28.17 0.06 -29.91
C THR A 723 29.60 -0.33 -30.25
N GLU A 724 30.55 -0.16 -29.32
CA GLU A 724 31.96 -0.50 -29.54
C GLU A 724 32.15 -1.98 -29.92
N ILE A 725 31.47 -2.90 -29.22
CA ILE A 725 31.52 -4.33 -29.48
C ILE A 725 30.91 -4.69 -30.83
N ILE A 726 29.77 -4.11 -31.20
CA ILE A 726 29.12 -4.37 -32.48
C ILE A 726 29.97 -3.89 -33.65
N LEU A 727 30.51 -2.68 -33.57
CA LEU A 727 31.39 -2.14 -34.61
C LEU A 727 32.65 -2.99 -34.76
N SER A 728 33.27 -3.38 -33.63
CA SER A 728 34.44 -4.27 -33.62
C SER A 728 34.11 -5.67 -34.15
N ALA A 729 32.91 -6.18 -33.87
CA ALA A 729 32.45 -7.48 -34.35
C ALA A 729 32.24 -7.49 -35.87
N LEU A 730 31.62 -6.45 -36.44
CA LEU A 730 31.47 -6.28 -37.89
C LEU A 730 32.83 -6.14 -38.59
N LEU A 731 33.76 -5.37 -38.01
CA LEU A 731 35.11 -5.24 -38.52
C LEU A 731 35.87 -6.58 -38.50
N SER A 732 35.84 -7.29 -37.38
CA SER A 732 36.45 -8.62 -37.25
C SER A 732 35.87 -9.60 -38.27
N TYR A 733 34.54 -9.57 -38.47
CA TYR A 733 33.86 -10.47 -39.39
C TYR A 733 34.30 -10.22 -40.84
N THR A 734 34.39 -8.97 -41.26
CA THR A 734 34.84 -8.64 -42.63
C THR A 734 36.31 -8.93 -42.90
N GLN A 735 37.16 -8.92 -41.87
CA GLN A 735 38.58 -9.24 -42.01
C GLN A 735 38.88 -10.73 -41.92
N THR A 736 38.16 -11.47 -41.08
CA THR A 736 38.52 -12.85 -40.68
C THR A 736 37.42 -13.88 -40.92
N ASN A 737 36.25 -13.46 -41.39
CA ASN A 737 35.02 -14.25 -41.48
C ASN A 737 34.57 -14.87 -40.14
N LYS A 738 34.96 -14.22 -39.02
CA LYS A 738 34.63 -14.63 -37.65
C LYS A 738 34.35 -13.42 -36.76
N PHE A 739 33.31 -13.54 -35.93
CA PHE A 739 33.03 -12.58 -34.88
C PHE A 739 34.03 -12.70 -33.71
N LEU A 740 33.93 -11.76 -32.76
CA LEU A 740 34.82 -11.70 -31.61
C LEU A 740 34.69 -12.94 -30.71
N VAL A 741 35.79 -13.32 -30.07
CA VAL A 741 35.83 -14.36 -29.03
C VAL A 741 35.81 -13.75 -27.62
N GLU A 742 35.55 -14.57 -26.59
CA GLU A 742 35.40 -14.13 -25.18
C GLU A 742 36.57 -13.27 -24.68
N GLY A 743 37.81 -13.62 -25.01
CA GLY A 743 39.00 -12.85 -24.62
C GLY A 743 39.09 -11.48 -25.30
N GLN A 744 38.64 -11.35 -26.54
CA GLN A 744 38.57 -10.07 -27.26
C GLN A 744 37.48 -9.18 -26.66
N LEU A 745 36.30 -9.75 -26.34
CA LEU A 745 35.23 -9.03 -25.65
C LEU A 745 35.70 -8.49 -24.29
N LEU A 746 36.40 -9.32 -23.51
CA LEU A 746 36.96 -8.89 -22.23
C LEU A 746 37.98 -7.75 -22.39
N SER A 747 38.81 -7.82 -23.43
CA SER A 747 39.80 -6.76 -23.72
C SER A 747 39.14 -5.42 -24.05
N LEU A 748 38.10 -5.42 -24.89
CA LEU A 748 37.31 -4.22 -25.21
C LEU A 748 36.64 -3.64 -23.97
N VAL A 749 36.03 -4.49 -23.15
CA VAL A 749 35.39 -4.06 -21.90
C VAL A 749 36.42 -3.43 -20.94
N LEU A 750 37.58 -4.05 -20.74
CA LEU A 750 38.63 -3.51 -19.89
C LEU A 750 39.17 -2.16 -20.40
N GLN A 751 39.30 -2.01 -21.72
CA GLN A 751 39.67 -0.73 -22.34
C GLN A 751 38.59 0.35 -22.09
N SER A 752 37.31 -0.01 -22.23
CA SER A 752 36.19 0.93 -22.06
C SER A 752 36.03 1.46 -20.62
N LEU A 753 36.48 0.72 -19.60
CA LEU A 753 36.40 1.17 -18.20
C LEU A 753 37.28 2.39 -17.91
N GLY A 754 38.37 2.59 -18.66
CA GLY A 754 39.26 3.73 -18.50
C GLY A 754 39.74 3.88 -17.04
N ALA A 755 39.39 5.01 -16.39
CA ALA A 755 39.72 5.23 -14.97
C ALA A 755 38.62 4.78 -14.00
N ASP A 756 37.37 4.61 -14.44
CA ASP A 756 36.30 4.12 -13.57
C ASP A 756 36.28 2.59 -13.59
N LYS A 757 37.23 2.02 -12.86
CA LYS A 757 37.41 0.57 -12.73
C LYS A 757 36.25 -0.12 -12.00
N LYS A 758 35.34 0.63 -11.37
CA LYS A 758 34.22 0.09 -10.57
C LYS A 758 32.90 0.05 -11.33
N ARG A 759 32.85 0.66 -12.51
CA ARG A 759 31.64 0.74 -13.32
C ARG A 759 31.14 -0.65 -13.72
N LYS A 760 29.86 -0.89 -13.45
CA LYS A 760 29.17 -2.12 -13.86
C LYS A 760 28.69 -2.00 -15.30
N LEU A 761 29.11 -2.95 -16.13
CA LEU A 761 28.79 -2.97 -17.56
C LEU A 761 27.83 -4.11 -17.88
N LYS A 762 26.99 -3.88 -18.88
CA LYS A 762 26.07 -4.87 -19.43
C LYS A 762 25.86 -4.59 -20.91
N LEU A 763 25.84 -5.64 -21.73
CA LEU A 763 25.54 -5.53 -23.15
C LEU A 763 24.03 -5.64 -23.34
N THR A 764 23.44 -4.70 -24.07
CA THR A 764 21.98 -4.57 -24.20
C THR A 764 21.57 -4.31 -25.64
N ASN A 765 22.05 -3.20 -26.20
CA ASN A 765 21.60 -2.65 -27.47
C ASN A 765 22.02 -3.53 -28.65
N TYR A 766 21.32 -3.39 -29.80
CA TYR A 766 21.59 -4.09 -31.07
C TYR A 766 21.30 -5.60 -31.14
N PHE A 767 20.59 -6.16 -30.17
CA PHE A 767 20.24 -7.59 -30.17
C PHE A 767 18.74 -7.81 -29.95
N GLU A 768 18.18 -8.85 -30.56
CA GLU A 768 16.78 -9.20 -30.36
C GLU A 768 16.58 -9.84 -28.98
N ASN A 769 15.65 -9.31 -28.20
CA ASN A 769 15.37 -9.83 -26.86
C ASN A 769 14.70 -11.21 -26.93
N CYS A 770 15.05 -12.08 -25.97
CA CYS A 770 14.37 -13.36 -25.85
C CYS A 770 13.00 -13.17 -25.17
N GLY A 771 11.91 -13.43 -25.89
CA GLY A 771 10.55 -13.43 -25.34
C GLY A 771 10.18 -14.71 -24.57
N GLY A 772 11.11 -15.64 -24.36
CA GLY A 772 10.85 -16.94 -23.72
C GLY A 772 10.62 -18.09 -24.69
N ARG A 773 10.65 -19.33 -24.17
CA ARG A 773 10.54 -20.53 -25.01
C ARG A 773 9.10 -20.79 -25.42
N LEU A 774 8.85 -21.00 -26.71
CA LEU A 774 7.60 -21.59 -27.16
C LEU A 774 7.67 -23.11 -26.93
N ASN A 775 6.91 -23.61 -25.96
CA ASN A 775 6.81 -25.03 -25.62
C ASN A 775 5.45 -25.60 -26.05
N ALA A 776 5.40 -26.91 -26.27
CA ALA A 776 4.15 -27.63 -26.46
C ALA A 776 3.59 -28.07 -25.10
N GLU A 777 2.38 -27.63 -24.78
CA GLU A 777 1.66 -27.97 -23.56
C GLU A 777 0.35 -28.68 -23.93
N PHE A 778 0.11 -29.85 -23.35
CA PHE A 778 -1.10 -30.61 -23.65
C PHE A 778 -2.29 -30.06 -22.85
N ASP A 779 -3.32 -29.64 -23.58
CA ASP A 779 -4.62 -29.33 -23.01
C ASP A 779 -5.52 -30.54 -23.17
N TRP A 780 -5.57 -31.36 -22.11
CA TRP A 780 -6.34 -32.60 -22.06
C TRP A 780 -7.85 -32.38 -21.95
N SER A 781 -8.35 -31.13 -22.00
CA SER A 781 -9.78 -30.88 -22.17
C SER A 781 -10.24 -31.48 -23.50
N ARG A 782 -11.29 -32.29 -23.41
CA ARG A 782 -11.79 -33.12 -24.50
C ARG A 782 -13.32 -33.10 -24.49
N ASN A 783 -13.90 -33.13 -25.68
CA ASN A 783 -15.35 -33.18 -25.85
C ASN A 783 -15.89 -34.62 -25.90
N GLY A 784 -14.99 -35.60 -26.01
CA GLY A 784 -15.32 -37.02 -26.06
C GLY A 784 -14.09 -37.88 -26.32
N ASN A 785 -14.33 -39.18 -26.48
CA ASN A 785 -13.31 -40.19 -26.73
C ASN A 785 -13.59 -40.93 -28.03
N ILE A 786 -12.53 -41.40 -28.68
CA ILE A 786 -12.59 -42.30 -29.82
C ILE A 786 -11.70 -43.49 -29.53
N SER A 787 -12.27 -44.69 -29.57
CA SER A 787 -11.55 -45.95 -29.35
C SER A 787 -11.67 -46.87 -30.56
N LYS A 788 -10.74 -47.82 -30.69
CA LYS A 788 -10.78 -48.87 -31.71
C LYS A 788 -11.44 -50.12 -31.11
N VAL A 789 -12.59 -50.54 -31.66
CA VAL A 789 -13.33 -51.72 -31.21
C VAL A 789 -13.19 -52.83 -32.23
N SER A 790 -12.51 -53.92 -31.85
CA SER A 790 -12.25 -55.08 -32.70
C SER A 790 -13.49 -55.95 -32.89
N PHE A 791 -13.70 -56.45 -34.11
CA PHE A 791 -14.72 -57.46 -34.41
C PHE A 791 -14.22 -58.41 -35.51
N GLY A 792 -14.26 -59.72 -35.25
CA GLY A 792 -13.69 -60.72 -36.15
C GLY A 792 -12.16 -60.63 -36.26
N GLU A 793 -11.57 -61.53 -37.06
CA GLU A 793 -10.11 -61.59 -37.21
C GLU A 793 -9.59 -60.35 -37.97
N GLY A 794 -8.85 -59.49 -37.25
CA GLY A 794 -8.09 -58.37 -37.83
C GLY A 794 -8.91 -57.16 -38.28
N ARG A 795 -10.20 -57.06 -37.93
CA ARG A 795 -11.05 -55.90 -38.28
C ARG A 795 -11.47 -55.13 -37.03
N PHE A 796 -11.61 -53.83 -37.17
CA PHE A 796 -12.09 -52.94 -36.12
C PHE A 796 -12.98 -51.84 -36.71
N TYR A 797 -13.75 -51.18 -35.86
CA TYR A 797 -14.42 -49.91 -36.15
C TYR A 797 -14.03 -48.87 -35.09
N PHE A 798 -14.18 -47.59 -35.41
CA PHE A 798 -13.99 -46.50 -34.46
C PHE A 798 -15.29 -46.27 -33.68
N ALA A 799 -15.23 -46.33 -32.35
CA ALA A 799 -16.33 -45.95 -31.48
C ALA A 799 -16.12 -44.53 -30.99
N ILE A 800 -17.04 -43.62 -31.32
CA ILE A 800 -17.03 -42.21 -30.92
C ILE A 800 -18.05 -42.03 -29.78
N GLU A 801 -17.58 -41.57 -28.63
CA GLU A 801 -18.34 -41.39 -27.39
C GLU A 801 -18.20 -39.96 -26.87
N PHE A 802 -19.32 -39.30 -26.55
CA PHE A 802 -19.35 -37.94 -26.00
C PHE A 802 -20.68 -37.68 -25.29
N GLU A 803 -20.69 -36.70 -24.37
CA GLU A 803 -21.95 -36.20 -23.78
C GLU A 803 -22.82 -35.55 -24.85
N TYR A 804 -24.14 -35.63 -24.71
CA TYR A 804 -25.06 -35.15 -25.74
C TYR A 804 -24.86 -33.65 -26.02
N ASP A 805 -24.37 -33.35 -27.21
CA ASP A 805 -24.22 -32.00 -27.75
C ASP A 805 -24.80 -31.98 -29.18
N PRO A 806 -25.83 -31.16 -29.46
CA PRO A 806 -26.47 -31.10 -30.78
C PRO A 806 -25.51 -30.78 -31.93
N GLY A 807 -24.49 -29.94 -31.69
CA GLY A 807 -23.48 -29.58 -32.69
C GLY A 807 -22.54 -30.74 -32.99
N LEU A 808 -22.07 -31.47 -31.97
CA LEU A 808 -21.24 -32.66 -32.15
C LEU A 808 -22.01 -33.80 -32.82
N VAL A 809 -23.30 -33.95 -32.54
CA VAL A 809 -24.17 -34.91 -33.24
C VAL A 809 -24.22 -34.60 -34.74
N GLU A 810 -24.46 -33.35 -35.11
CA GLU A 810 -24.44 -32.95 -36.53
C GLU A 810 -23.05 -33.13 -37.17
N ALA A 811 -21.98 -32.83 -36.43
CA ALA A 811 -20.62 -33.05 -36.92
C ALA A 811 -20.30 -34.54 -37.16
N VAL A 812 -20.69 -35.45 -36.25
CA VAL A 812 -20.50 -36.90 -36.44
C VAL A 812 -21.36 -37.44 -37.58
N LYS A 813 -22.57 -36.87 -37.79
CA LYS A 813 -23.43 -37.24 -38.93
C LYS A 813 -22.82 -36.90 -40.30
N ASN A 814 -21.77 -36.08 -40.36
CA ASN A 814 -21.06 -35.80 -41.60
C ASN A 814 -19.94 -36.82 -41.92
N ILE A 815 -19.61 -37.73 -40.99
CA ILE A 815 -18.58 -38.75 -41.22
C ILE A 815 -19.14 -39.90 -42.06
N PRO A 816 -18.58 -40.29 -43.20
CA PRO A 816 -19.13 -41.39 -43.99
C PRO A 816 -19.21 -42.72 -43.22
N GLY A 817 -20.25 -43.51 -43.47
CA GLY A 817 -20.41 -44.85 -42.88
C GLY A 817 -20.77 -44.93 -41.39
N ARG A 818 -20.96 -43.80 -40.69
CA ARG A 818 -21.38 -43.79 -39.27
C ARG A 818 -22.70 -44.52 -39.04
N LYS A 819 -22.79 -45.23 -37.91
CA LYS A 819 -24.02 -45.84 -37.38
C LYS A 819 -24.15 -45.55 -35.89
N TRP A 820 -25.34 -45.16 -35.46
CA TRP A 820 -25.66 -45.02 -34.04
C TRP A 820 -26.03 -46.39 -33.45
N ASN A 821 -25.47 -46.73 -32.29
CA ASN A 821 -25.87 -47.90 -31.51
C ASN A 821 -26.69 -47.46 -30.29
N ASN A 822 -27.96 -47.85 -30.21
CA ASN A 822 -28.86 -47.49 -29.11
C ASN A 822 -28.50 -48.17 -27.78
N ASP A 823 -27.94 -49.38 -27.81
CA ASP A 823 -27.65 -50.16 -26.60
C ASP A 823 -26.41 -49.62 -25.90
N THR A 824 -25.37 -49.32 -26.69
CA THR A 824 -24.07 -48.82 -26.18
C THR A 824 -23.95 -47.31 -26.23
N LYS A 825 -24.95 -46.60 -26.77
CA LYS A 825 -25.02 -45.12 -26.89
C LYS A 825 -23.77 -44.48 -27.52
N LEU A 826 -23.22 -45.11 -28.57
CA LEU A 826 -22.01 -44.66 -29.25
C LEU A 826 -22.19 -44.69 -30.77
N TRP A 827 -21.39 -43.87 -31.46
CA TRP A 827 -21.33 -43.85 -32.92
C TRP A 827 -20.21 -44.76 -33.41
N GLY A 828 -20.55 -45.77 -34.21
CA GLY A 828 -19.58 -46.65 -34.86
C GLY A 828 -19.25 -46.19 -36.28
N VAL A 829 -17.97 -46.04 -36.61
CA VAL A 829 -17.48 -45.68 -37.95
C VAL A 829 -16.52 -46.77 -38.48
N PRO A 830 -16.73 -47.33 -39.68
CA PRO A 830 -15.83 -48.34 -40.26
C PRO A 830 -14.37 -47.86 -40.38
N SER A 831 -13.41 -48.76 -40.19
CA SER A 831 -11.97 -48.43 -40.21
C SER A 831 -11.47 -47.80 -41.51
N GLN A 832 -12.15 -48.03 -42.64
CA GLN A 832 -11.80 -47.42 -43.94
C GLN A 832 -11.92 -45.88 -43.95
N TYR A 833 -12.62 -45.27 -42.98
CA TYR A 833 -12.77 -43.82 -42.84
C TYR A 833 -11.88 -43.23 -41.72
N GLU A 834 -10.71 -43.84 -41.47
CA GLU A 834 -9.76 -43.38 -40.45
C GLU A 834 -9.38 -41.91 -40.62
N LYS A 835 -9.17 -41.44 -41.86
CA LYS A 835 -8.80 -40.05 -42.14
C LYS A 835 -9.86 -39.07 -41.64
N GLU A 836 -11.13 -39.34 -41.93
CA GLU A 836 -12.26 -38.52 -41.53
C GLU A 836 -12.46 -38.54 -40.01
N VAL A 837 -12.26 -39.68 -39.37
CA VAL A 837 -12.33 -39.81 -37.90
C VAL A 837 -11.22 -39.02 -37.21
N LEU A 838 -9.99 -39.06 -37.72
CA LEU A 838 -8.87 -38.30 -37.18
C LEU A 838 -9.06 -36.78 -37.38
N GLU A 839 -9.56 -36.35 -38.54
CA GLU A 839 -9.86 -34.93 -38.79
C GLU A 839 -11.01 -34.44 -37.91
N PHE A 840 -12.03 -35.28 -37.70
CA PHE A 840 -13.10 -35.02 -36.74
C PHE A 840 -12.54 -34.85 -35.32
N ALA A 841 -11.64 -35.75 -34.90
CA ALA A 841 -11.03 -35.69 -33.58
C ALA A 841 -10.21 -34.42 -33.37
N LYS A 842 -9.47 -33.99 -34.39
CA LYS A 842 -8.71 -32.75 -34.39
C LYS A 842 -9.62 -31.51 -34.31
N SER A 843 -10.64 -31.46 -35.16
CA SER A 843 -11.54 -30.30 -35.28
C SER A 843 -12.41 -30.10 -34.03
N HIS A 844 -12.83 -31.20 -33.40
CA HIS A 844 -13.75 -31.17 -32.25
C HIS A 844 -13.09 -31.56 -30.93
N ARG A 845 -11.75 -31.65 -30.87
CA ARG A 845 -10.97 -31.95 -29.67
C ARG A 845 -11.39 -33.26 -28.97
N PHE A 846 -11.50 -34.36 -29.71
CA PHE A 846 -11.72 -35.68 -29.13
C PHE A 846 -10.41 -36.34 -28.74
N PHE A 847 -10.43 -37.12 -27.66
CA PHE A 847 -9.29 -37.92 -27.22
C PHE A 847 -9.27 -39.26 -27.94
N LEU A 848 -8.14 -39.59 -28.56
CA LEU A 848 -7.87 -40.84 -29.23
C LEU A 848 -7.29 -41.83 -28.22
N ASP A 849 -8.12 -42.77 -27.78
CA ASP A 849 -7.77 -43.86 -26.87
C ASP A 849 -7.34 -45.09 -27.68
N PHE A 850 -6.19 -44.97 -28.32
CA PHE A 850 -5.56 -46.03 -29.10
C PHE A 850 -4.38 -46.62 -28.35
N GLU A 851 -3.98 -47.84 -28.70
CA GLU A 851 -2.77 -48.46 -28.16
C GLU A 851 -1.53 -47.57 -28.39
N GLY A 852 -0.60 -47.56 -27.43
CA GLY A 852 0.64 -46.78 -27.48
C GLY A 852 0.65 -45.56 -26.56
N SER A 853 1.37 -44.50 -26.95
CA SER A 853 1.53 -43.29 -26.14
C SER A 853 0.36 -42.33 -26.34
N ASN A 854 -0.35 -42.02 -25.25
CA ASN A 854 -1.42 -41.01 -25.25
C ASN A 854 -0.96 -39.67 -25.84
N TYR A 855 0.29 -39.26 -25.59
CA TYR A 855 0.87 -38.03 -26.13
C TYR A 855 1.07 -38.11 -27.64
N ALA A 856 1.49 -39.27 -28.16
CA ALA A 856 1.68 -39.48 -29.60
C ALA A 856 0.35 -39.55 -30.36
N ASN A 857 -0.64 -40.20 -29.76
CA ASN A 857 -1.97 -40.34 -30.35
C ASN A 857 -2.73 -39.00 -30.36
N ASN A 858 -2.45 -38.09 -29.42
CA ASN A 858 -3.25 -36.87 -29.20
C ASN A 858 -2.50 -35.56 -29.44
N THR A 859 -1.59 -35.52 -30.42
CA THR A 859 -0.80 -34.31 -30.71
C THR A 859 -1.64 -33.08 -31.08
N HIS A 860 -2.87 -33.26 -31.57
CA HIS A 860 -3.84 -32.18 -31.84
C HIS A 860 -4.36 -31.47 -30.57
N LEU A 861 -4.18 -32.07 -29.39
CA LEU A 861 -4.52 -31.45 -28.11
C LEU A 861 -3.39 -30.57 -27.55
N ALA A 862 -2.22 -30.57 -28.17
CA ALA A 862 -1.10 -29.71 -27.75
C ALA A 862 -1.28 -28.27 -28.23
N LYS A 863 -1.21 -27.32 -27.29
CA LYS A 863 -1.13 -25.89 -27.53
C LYS A 863 0.33 -25.46 -27.45
N PHE A 864 0.75 -24.57 -28.36
CA PHE A 864 2.10 -24.02 -28.35
C PHE A 864 2.06 -22.67 -27.65
N LEU A 865 2.60 -22.62 -26.43
CA LEU A 865 2.52 -21.46 -25.55
C LEU A 865 3.92 -20.97 -25.19
N ARG A 866 4.06 -19.65 -25.08
CA ARG A 866 5.33 -19.00 -24.77
C ARG A 866 5.49 -18.95 -23.26
N GLY A 867 6.46 -19.69 -22.75
CA GLY A 867 6.82 -19.73 -21.35
C GLY A 867 7.90 -18.71 -20.99
N GLU A 868 8.58 -18.93 -19.87
CA GLU A 868 9.59 -18.02 -19.34
C GLU A 868 10.87 -17.94 -20.20
N VAL A 869 11.59 -16.83 -20.05
CA VAL A 869 12.94 -16.63 -20.58
C VAL A 869 13.89 -17.61 -19.89
N PRO A 870 14.65 -18.44 -20.64
CA PRO A 870 15.57 -19.38 -20.03
C PRO A 870 16.61 -18.66 -19.19
N ASN A 871 16.98 -19.27 -18.05
CA ASN A 871 17.96 -18.66 -17.16
C ASN A 871 19.24 -18.31 -17.94
N GLY A 872 19.70 -17.08 -17.74
CA GLY A 872 20.94 -16.60 -18.34
C GLY A 872 20.88 -16.20 -19.82
N ILE A 873 19.73 -16.31 -20.48
CA ILE A 873 19.54 -15.88 -21.88
C ILE A 873 18.86 -14.52 -21.87
N SER A 874 19.49 -13.51 -22.46
CA SER A 874 18.90 -12.17 -22.65
C SER A 874 18.42 -11.99 -24.09
N PHE A 875 19.21 -12.49 -25.04
CA PHE A 875 18.96 -12.34 -26.48
C PHE A 875 18.64 -13.68 -27.14
N CYS A 876 17.84 -13.64 -28.21
CA CYS A 876 17.40 -14.84 -28.91
C CYS A 876 18.56 -15.55 -29.62
N GLU A 877 19.08 -16.62 -29.01
CA GLU A 877 20.18 -17.45 -29.54
C GLU A 877 19.72 -18.75 -30.24
N GLY A 878 18.42 -18.89 -30.50
CA GLY A 878 17.86 -20.13 -31.02
C GLY A 878 18.31 -20.44 -32.43
N ARG A 879 19.03 -21.55 -32.60
CA ARG A 879 19.48 -22.07 -33.90
C ARG A 879 18.54 -23.14 -34.43
N LEU A 880 18.16 -23.08 -35.70
CA LEU A 880 17.28 -24.09 -36.30
C LEU A 880 17.91 -25.49 -36.21
N ALA A 881 17.14 -26.47 -35.73
CA ALA A 881 17.58 -27.86 -35.70
C ALA A 881 17.54 -28.47 -37.11
N ASN A 882 18.50 -29.33 -37.43
CA ASN A 882 18.59 -30.03 -38.72
C ASN A 882 17.54 -31.14 -38.92
N ARG A 883 16.66 -31.34 -37.93
CA ARG A 883 15.57 -32.32 -37.97
C ARG A 883 14.32 -31.75 -37.30
N GLN A 884 13.16 -32.21 -37.73
CA GLN A 884 11.90 -31.90 -37.08
C GLN A 884 11.75 -32.63 -35.74
N ASP A 885 10.87 -32.12 -34.90
CA ASP A 885 10.49 -32.78 -33.67
C ASP A 885 9.81 -34.14 -33.97
N GLU A 886 10.25 -35.18 -33.25
CA GLU A 886 9.77 -36.55 -33.49
C GLU A 886 8.28 -36.73 -33.20
N LEU A 887 7.73 -35.98 -32.23
CA LEU A 887 6.34 -36.09 -31.77
C LEU A 887 5.40 -35.20 -32.59
N PHE A 888 5.74 -33.92 -32.73
CA PHE A 888 4.87 -32.92 -33.36
C PHE A 888 5.10 -32.74 -34.85
N LYS A 889 6.17 -33.33 -35.42
CA LYS A 889 6.58 -33.16 -36.82
C LYS A 889 6.70 -31.69 -37.24
N LYS A 890 7.13 -30.84 -36.30
CA LYS A 890 7.36 -29.40 -36.48
C LYS A 890 8.84 -29.07 -36.39
N GLU A 891 9.26 -28.03 -37.08
CA GLU A 891 10.58 -27.43 -36.89
C GLU A 891 10.71 -26.86 -35.47
N PHE A 892 11.94 -26.83 -34.96
CA PHE A 892 12.24 -26.22 -33.67
C PHE A 892 13.66 -25.65 -33.68
N TRP A 893 13.88 -24.67 -32.83
CA TRP A 893 15.17 -24.05 -32.58
C TRP A 893 15.79 -24.61 -31.31
N TRP A 894 17.07 -24.98 -31.40
CA TRP A 894 17.89 -25.37 -30.29
C TRP A 894 18.47 -24.12 -29.62
N CYS A 895 18.05 -23.87 -28.39
CA CYS A 895 18.43 -22.71 -27.59
C CYS A 895 18.77 -23.20 -26.18
N GLY A 896 19.87 -22.81 -25.54
CA GLY A 896 20.22 -23.24 -24.18
C GLY A 896 19.99 -24.74 -23.85
N ASN A 897 20.36 -25.64 -24.78
CA ASN A 897 20.17 -27.10 -24.68
C ASN A 897 18.72 -27.60 -24.56
N GLN A 898 17.73 -26.83 -25.00
CA GLN A 898 16.32 -27.24 -25.05
C GLN A 898 15.66 -26.76 -26.35
N LYS A 899 14.54 -27.41 -26.72
CA LYS A 899 13.74 -27.05 -27.89
C LYS A 899 12.98 -25.75 -27.65
N CYS A 900 12.79 -24.98 -28.71
CA CYS A 900 11.92 -23.82 -28.77
C CYS A 900 11.19 -23.87 -30.12
N PHE A 901 9.85 -23.90 -30.13
CA PHE A 901 9.10 -24.08 -31.37
C PHE A 901 8.89 -22.79 -32.19
N GLN A 902 9.45 -21.66 -31.74
CA GLN A 902 9.45 -20.40 -32.46
C GLN A 902 10.60 -19.51 -31.95
N LYS A 903 11.40 -18.94 -32.86
CA LYS A 903 12.42 -17.94 -32.52
C LYS A 903 11.77 -16.56 -32.25
N CYS A 904 12.50 -15.66 -31.57
CA CYS A 904 12.05 -14.27 -31.32
C CYS A 904 12.62 -13.28 -32.33
N GLU A 905 13.66 -13.68 -33.07
CA GLU A 905 14.27 -12.89 -34.16
C GLU A 905 13.23 -12.47 -35.19
N THR A 906 13.11 -11.15 -35.38
CA THR A 906 12.29 -10.51 -36.41
C THR A 906 13.17 -9.82 -37.44
N TYR A 907 12.71 -9.79 -38.68
CA TYR A 907 13.28 -8.92 -39.72
C TYR A 907 12.61 -7.55 -39.61
N HIS A 908 13.42 -6.50 -39.60
CA HIS A 908 12.93 -5.13 -39.52
C HIS A 908 12.80 -4.52 -40.92
N SER A 909 11.66 -3.88 -41.21
CA SER A 909 11.52 -3.09 -42.43
C SER A 909 12.28 -1.75 -42.35
N LEU A 910 12.41 -1.03 -43.46
CA LEU A 910 13.09 0.27 -43.51
C LEU A 910 12.51 1.29 -42.52
N GLU A 911 11.19 1.26 -42.33
CA GLU A 911 10.47 2.15 -41.42
C GLU A 911 10.74 1.83 -39.94
N GLN A 912 11.23 0.62 -39.65
CA GLN A 912 11.53 0.13 -38.29
C GLN A 912 13.01 0.29 -37.93
N TRP A 913 13.74 1.19 -38.60
CA TRP A 913 15.19 1.34 -38.44
C TRP A 913 15.64 1.60 -37.01
N GLU A 914 14.83 2.27 -36.19
CA GLU A 914 15.12 2.50 -34.77
C GLU A 914 15.23 1.19 -33.96
N SER A 915 14.76 0.06 -34.51
CA SER A 915 14.86 -1.26 -33.90
C SER A 915 15.95 -2.15 -34.53
N TYR A 916 16.70 -1.65 -35.52
CA TYR A 916 17.76 -2.44 -36.18
C TYR A 916 18.74 -3.06 -35.18
N THR A 917 19.09 -4.30 -35.49
CA THR A 917 19.97 -5.19 -34.73
C THR A 917 21.26 -5.47 -35.50
N LEU A 918 22.21 -6.16 -34.86
CA LEU A 918 23.40 -6.68 -35.53
C LEU A 918 23.04 -7.55 -36.75
N LEU A 919 21.93 -8.28 -36.70
CA LEU A 919 21.51 -9.09 -37.84
C LEU A 919 21.13 -8.21 -39.02
N ASP A 920 20.31 -7.18 -38.80
CA ASP A 920 19.94 -6.22 -39.83
C ASP A 920 21.20 -5.55 -40.41
N PHE A 921 22.18 -5.21 -39.57
CA PHE A 921 23.46 -4.66 -40.03
C PHE A 921 24.22 -5.63 -40.93
N CYS A 922 24.27 -6.92 -40.59
CA CYS A 922 24.92 -7.94 -41.42
C CYS A 922 24.23 -8.09 -42.77
N GLU A 923 22.89 -8.08 -42.80
CA GLU A 923 22.08 -8.20 -44.03
C GLU A 923 22.26 -6.95 -44.92
N ILE A 924 22.21 -5.74 -44.34
CA ILE A 924 22.43 -4.45 -45.05
C ILE A 924 23.86 -4.36 -45.62
N LEU A 925 24.83 -5.03 -44.98
CA LEU A 925 26.22 -5.12 -45.44
C LEU A 925 26.48 -6.31 -46.35
N GLU A 926 25.46 -7.12 -46.65
CA GLU A 926 25.56 -8.34 -47.48
C GLU A 926 26.60 -9.35 -46.94
N LEU A 927 26.73 -9.45 -45.61
CA LEU A 927 27.65 -10.38 -44.96
C LEU A 927 27.05 -11.79 -44.91
N ASN A 928 27.74 -12.76 -45.51
CA ASN A 928 27.37 -14.17 -45.38
C ASN A 928 27.70 -14.67 -43.95
N THR A 929 26.67 -14.84 -43.13
CA THR A 929 26.79 -15.31 -41.72
C THR A 929 26.54 -16.80 -41.54
N ASP A 930 26.46 -17.56 -42.64
CA ASP A 930 26.22 -19.00 -42.61
C ASP A 930 27.46 -19.76 -42.12
N GLU A 931 27.21 -20.91 -41.48
CA GLU A 931 28.26 -21.80 -40.97
C GLU A 931 28.14 -23.17 -41.63
N THR A 932 29.28 -23.77 -41.98
CA THR A 932 29.38 -25.23 -42.17
C THR A 932 30.18 -25.81 -41.00
N ASN A 933 29.53 -26.64 -40.18
CA ASN A 933 30.21 -27.19 -39.01
C ASN A 933 31.18 -28.33 -39.39
N ARG A 934 31.92 -28.85 -38.39
CA ARG A 934 32.86 -29.98 -38.58
C ARG A 934 32.21 -31.28 -39.06
N MET A 935 30.90 -31.41 -38.95
CA MET A 935 30.12 -32.56 -39.42
C MET A 935 29.54 -32.34 -40.83
N ASN A 936 29.95 -31.27 -41.52
CA ASN A 936 29.41 -30.82 -42.81
C ASN A 936 27.91 -30.45 -42.79
N ASP A 937 27.34 -30.15 -41.62
CA ASP A 937 25.99 -29.56 -41.58
C ASP A 937 26.06 -28.09 -41.98
N PHE A 938 25.22 -27.71 -42.95
CA PHE A 938 24.99 -26.31 -43.32
C PHE A 938 23.99 -25.65 -42.37
N ILE A 939 24.32 -24.45 -41.90
CA ILE A 939 23.58 -23.75 -40.86
C ILE A 939 23.41 -22.30 -41.28
N LEU A 940 22.18 -21.96 -41.64
CA LEU A 940 21.81 -20.59 -41.95
C LEU A 940 22.08 -19.70 -40.73
N LYS A 941 22.83 -18.61 -40.93
CA LYS A 941 23.23 -17.62 -39.90
C LYS A 941 23.98 -18.24 -38.70
N GLY A 942 24.67 -19.37 -38.92
CA GLY A 942 25.34 -20.10 -37.85
C GLY A 942 26.36 -19.25 -37.07
N HIS A 943 27.19 -18.46 -37.75
CA HIS A 943 28.18 -17.59 -37.10
C HIS A 943 27.51 -16.49 -36.24
N TYR A 944 26.37 -15.95 -36.69
CA TYR A 944 25.60 -14.99 -35.92
C TYR A 944 25.07 -15.60 -34.61
N TYR A 945 24.40 -16.77 -34.67
CA TYR A 945 23.86 -17.39 -33.46
C TYR A 945 24.95 -17.84 -32.48
N GLN A 946 26.12 -18.25 -32.97
CA GLN A 946 27.29 -18.50 -32.12
C GLN A 946 27.71 -17.25 -31.36
N PHE A 947 27.74 -16.11 -32.03
CA PHE A 947 28.10 -14.83 -31.42
C PHE A 947 27.04 -14.37 -30.40
N ILE A 948 25.74 -14.48 -30.71
CA ILE A 948 24.68 -14.17 -29.75
C ILE A 948 24.76 -15.05 -28.50
N GLY A 949 25.03 -16.36 -28.67
CA GLY A 949 25.26 -17.27 -27.55
C GLY A 949 26.46 -16.88 -26.70
N LEU A 950 27.53 -16.39 -27.34
CA LEU A 950 28.70 -15.83 -26.64
C LEU A 950 28.34 -14.54 -25.87
N ILE A 951 27.58 -13.61 -26.46
CA ILE A 951 27.15 -12.37 -25.81
C ILE A 951 26.28 -12.66 -24.59
N ASN A 952 25.29 -13.56 -24.71
CA ASN A 952 24.49 -14.02 -23.57
C ASN A 952 25.37 -14.57 -22.46
N ARG A 953 26.38 -15.37 -22.82
CA ARG A 953 27.33 -15.91 -21.85
C ARG A 953 28.18 -14.85 -21.18
N PHE A 954 28.68 -13.91 -21.96
CA PHE A 954 29.55 -12.85 -21.49
C PHE A 954 28.81 -11.90 -20.54
N ASN A 955 27.54 -11.57 -20.82
CA ASN A 955 26.68 -10.82 -19.88
C ASN A 955 26.57 -11.50 -18.50
N ARG A 956 26.46 -12.83 -18.45
CA ARG A 956 26.44 -13.57 -17.18
C ARG A 956 27.77 -13.51 -16.44
N LEU A 957 28.89 -13.44 -17.17
CA LEU A 957 30.21 -13.25 -16.59
C LEU A 957 30.33 -11.82 -16.02
N LEU A 958 29.85 -10.81 -16.75
CA LEU A 958 29.82 -9.42 -16.29
C LEU A 958 29.10 -9.27 -14.93
N ASP A 959 28.03 -10.03 -14.68
CA ASP A 959 27.33 -10.01 -13.39
C ASP A 959 28.19 -10.44 -12.18
N LYS A 960 29.28 -11.19 -12.40
CA LYS A 960 30.12 -11.79 -11.34
C LYS A 960 31.58 -11.34 -11.36
N ILE A 961 32.06 -10.71 -12.43
CA ILE A 961 33.48 -10.37 -12.64
C ILE A 961 33.98 -9.14 -11.85
N TYR A 962 33.30 -8.77 -10.77
CA TYR A 962 33.68 -7.64 -9.90
C TYR A 962 34.19 -8.13 -8.54
N CYS A 963 35.25 -7.53 -8.02
CA CYS A 963 35.78 -7.83 -6.69
C CYS A 963 34.75 -7.52 -5.59
N HIS A 964 34.52 -8.44 -4.65
CA HIS A 964 33.54 -8.23 -3.56
C HIS A 964 33.99 -7.20 -2.52
N GLU A 965 35.27 -6.83 -2.49
CA GLU A 965 35.81 -5.88 -1.51
C GLU A 965 35.90 -4.45 -2.07
N CYS A 966 36.64 -4.24 -3.16
CA CYS A 966 36.83 -2.91 -3.73
C CYS A 966 35.84 -2.54 -4.86
N ASN A 967 35.03 -3.49 -5.32
CA ASN A 967 34.12 -3.38 -6.48
C ASN A 967 34.78 -3.11 -7.84
N GLU A 968 36.11 -3.18 -7.93
CA GLU A 968 36.78 -3.09 -9.25
C GLU A 968 36.62 -4.39 -10.04
N MET A 969 36.58 -4.26 -11.38
CA MET A 969 36.53 -5.41 -12.28
C MET A 969 37.78 -6.30 -12.10
N LEU A 970 37.60 -7.62 -12.11
CA LEU A 970 38.69 -8.58 -11.99
C LEU A 970 39.39 -8.78 -13.34
N HIS A 971 40.70 -9.01 -13.28
CA HIS A 971 41.55 -9.24 -14.44
C HIS A 971 41.95 -10.71 -14.56
N PRO A 972 42.13 -11.25 -15.78
CA PRO A 972 42.64 -12.61 -15.98
C PRO A 972 44.01 -12.82 -15.31
N VAL A 973 44.22 -13.99 -14.67
CA VAL A 973 45.49 -14.32 -14.00
C VAL A 973 46.58 -14.74 -15.00
N ASP A 974 46.25 -15.65 -15.92
CA ASP A 974 47.18 -16.16 -16.92
C ASP A 974 46.91 -15.50 -18.27
N THR A 975 47.80 -14.61 -18.71
CA THR A 975 47.89 -14.14 -20.10
C THR A 975 48.73 -15.09 -20.97
N SER A 976 48.68 -16.40 -20.69
CA SER A 976 49.39 -17.38 -21.50
C SER A 976 48.82 -17.36 -22.92
N HIS A 977 49.61 -16.84 -23.84
CA HIS A 977 49.42 -16.89 -25.29
C HIS A 977 48.82 -18.24 -25.74
N PHE A 978 47.73 -18.21 -26.50
CA PHE A 978 47.14 -19.35 -27.26
C PHE A 978 46.23 -20.39 -26.55
N ALA A 979 45.40 -19.99 -25.59
CA ALA A 979 44.17 -20.74 -25.28
C ALA A 979 42.93 -19.85 -25.45
N ALA A 980 42.49 -19.67 -26.70
CA ALA A 980 41.39 -18.77 -27.10
C ALA A 980 40.00 -19.10 -26.52
N HIS A 981 39.87 -20.06 -25.60
CA HIS A 981 38.59 -20.59 -25.16
C HIS A 981 38.51 -20.71 -23.64
N ASN A 982 37.75 -19.78 -23.03
CA ASN A 982 37.27 -19.75 -21.64
C ASN A 982 38.31 -19.32 -20.59
N VAL A 983 38.44 -18.00 -20.42
CA VAL A 983 39.11 -17.43 -19.24
C VAL A 983 38.24 -17.69 -18.01
N VAL A 984 38.76 -18.48 -17.06
CA VAL A 984 38.02 -18.87 -15.84
C VAL A 984 38.71 -18.45 -14.54
N ARG A 985 39.95 -17.94 -14.64
CA ARG A 985 40.79 -17.52 -13.51
C ARG A 985 40.98 -16.01 -13.54
N PHE A 986 40.60 -15.36 -12.45
CA PHE A 986 40.58 -13.92 -12.33
C PHE A 986 41.22 -13.47 -11.01
N CYS A 987 41.74 -12.26 -10.94
CA CYS A 987 42.25 -11.65 -9.70
C CYS A 987 41.97 -10.15 -9.65
N CYS A 988 42.01 -9.58 -8.45
CA CYS A 988 41.92 -8.13 -8.28
C CYS A 988 43.31 -7.49 -8.44
N GLU A 989 43.41 -6.43 -9.26
CA GLU A 989 44.66 -5.67 -9.48
C GLU A 989 44.73 -4.36 -8.69
N ASN A 990 43.74 -4.06 -7.85
CA ASN A 990 43.82 -2.93 -6.93
C ASN A 990 44.77 -3.28 -5.77
N ASP A 991 45.91 -2.61 -5.72
CA ASP A 991 46.97 -2.78 -4.73
C ASP A 991 46.53 -2.44 -3.30
N LYS A 992 45.49 -1.61 -3.13
CA LYS A 992 44.89 -1.25 -1.83
C LYS A 992 43.81 -2.22 -1.37
N CYS A 993 43.47 -3.23 -2.17
CA CYS A 993 42.43 -4.21 -1.85
C CYS A 993 43.00 -5.39 -1.05
N GLY A 994 42.33 -5.82 0.02
CA GLY A 994 42.67 -7.02 0.78
C GLY A 994 42.54 -8.32 -0.02
N GLN A 995 41.91 -8.29 -1.20
CA GLN A 995 41.88 -9.39 -2.18
C GLN A 995 42.88 -9.23 -3.34
N HIS A 996 43.83 -8.30 -3.26
CA HIS A 996 44.84 -8.10 -4.30
C HIS A 996 45.57 -9.40 -4.65
N LYS A 997 45.63 -9.72 -5.96
CA LYS A 997 46.23 -10.93 -6.56
C LYS A 997 45.71 -12.27 -6.00
N LYS A 998 44.64 -12.29 -5.21
CA LYS A 998 43.98 -13.54 -4.82
C LYS A 998 43.17 -14.09 -6.00
N GLU A 999 43.41 -15.35 -6.32
CA GLU A 999 42.76 -16.01 -7.44
C GLU A 999 41.29 -16.31 -7.15
N VAL A 1000 40.44 -16.00 -8.13
CA VAL A 1000 39.00 -16.20 -8.14
C VAL A 1000 38.66 -17.04 -9.37
N TYR A 1001 37.97 -18.15 -9.15
CA TYR A 1001 37.50 -19.01 -10.21
C TYR A 1001 36.05 -18.67 -10.55
N LEU A 1002 35.84 -18.16 -11.77
CA LEU A 1002 34.52 -17.91 -12.35
C LEU A 1002 34.34 -18.86 -13.53
N ASN A 1003 33.52 -19.90 -13.37
CA ASN A 1003 33.34 -20.92 -14.40
C ASN A 1003 31.85 -21.19 -14.65
N HIS A 1004 31.50 -21.65 -15.84
CA HIS A 1004 30.12 -22.01 -16.15
C HIS A 1004 29.70 -23.27 -15.39
N CYS A 1005 28.43 -23.32 -15.01
CA CYS A 1005 27.85 -24.51 -14.42
C CYS A 1005 27.89 -25.70 -15.41
N LEU A 1006 28.31 -26.85 -14.90
CA LEU A 1006 28.36 -28.11 -15.66
C LEU A 1006 26.99 -28.54 -16.21
N ASN A 1007 25.92 -28.26 -15.47
CA ASN A 1007 24.57 -28.45 -15.97
C ASN A 1007 24.27 -27.36 -17.01
N GLY A 1008 24.38 -27.73 -18.29
CA GLY A 1008 24.15 -26.83 -19.43
C GLY A 1008 22.72 -26.32 -19.59
N GLN A 1009 21.77 -26.71 -18.73
CA GLN A 1009 20.44 -26.11 -18.64
C GLN A 1009 20.34 -25.09 -17.48
N CYS A 1010 21.32 -25.05 -16.58
CA CYS A 1010 21.36 -24.10 -15.48
C CYS A 1010 21.88 -22.72 -15.93
N ASN A 1011 22.84 -22.68 -16.86
CA ASN A 1011 23.47 -21.47 -17.41
C ASN A 1011 24.11 -20.49 -16.41
N SER A 1012 24.11 -20.77 -15.10
CA SER A 1012 24.73 -19.91 -14.08
C SER A 1012 26.26 -19.96 -14.10
N ILE A 1013 26.90 -18.87 -13.68
CA ILE A 1013 28.32 -18.82 -13.37
C ILE A 1013 28.53 -19.27 -11.91
N VAL A 1014 29.41 -20.24 -11.73
CA VAL A 1014 29.93 -20.70 -10.44
C VAL A 1014 31.08 -19.80 -10.03
N ASP A 1015 30.99 -19.27 -8.82
CA ASP A 1015 31.94 -18.31 -8.26
C ASP A 1015 32.57 -18.90 -6.99
N SER A 1016 33.89 -19.11 -7.02
CA SER A 1016 34.64 -19.72 -5.92
C SER A 1016 34.62 -18.92 -4.62
N ARG A 1017 34.28 -17.62 -4.66
CA ARG A 1017 34.24 -16.77 -3.46
C ARG A 1017 33.05 -17.08 -2.56
N VAL A 1018 31.97 -17.60 -3.14
CA VAL A 1018 30.71 -17.91 -2.43
C VAL A 1018 30.40 -19.40 -2.41
N SER A 1019 31.11 -20.21 -3.20
CA SER A 1019 30.89 -21.63 -3.34
C SER A 1019 32.03 -22.47 -2.75
N LYS A 1020 31.67 -23.57 -2.07
CA LYS A 1020 32.60 -24.62 -1.64
C LYS A 1020 32.82 -25.66 -2.74
N SER A 1021 33.94 -26.36 -2.68
CA SER A 1021 34.26 -27.49 -3.57
C SER A 1021 33.68 -28.81 -3.05
N CYS A 1022 33.24 -29.67 -3.96
CA CYS A 1022 32.81 -31.02 -3.64
C CYS A 1022 34.02 -31.95 -3.34
N LYS A 1023 33.76 -33.19 -2.93
CA LYS A 1023 34.81 -34.19 -2.64
C LYS A 1023 35.76 -34.46 -3.83
N ASN A 1024 35.33 -34.18 -5.06
CA ASN A 1024 36.14 -34.31 -6.28
C ASN A 1024 36.89 -33.02 -6.67
N GLY A 1025 36.94 -32.00 -5.79
CA GLY A 1025 37.71 -30.77 -6.00
C GLY A 1025 37.08 -29.73 -6.93
N LEU A 1026 35.80 -29.88 -7.29
CA LEU A 1026 35.08 -28.94 -8.17
C LEU A 1026 34.05 -28.11 -7.41
N TYR A 1027 33.99 -26.82 -7.68
CA TYR A 1027 33.05 -25.89 -7.05
C TYR A 1027 31.60 -26.26 -7.34
N ILE A 1028 30.76 -26.13 -6.32
CA ILE A 1028 29.34 -26.49 -6.37
C ILE A 1028 28.54 -25.31 -6.93
N CYS A 1029 27.73 -25.53 -7.96
CA CYS A 1029 26.87 -24.47 -8.47
C CYS A 1029 25.86 -24.00 -7.40
N GLU A 1030 25.84 -22.70 -7.11
CA GLU A 1030 24.93 -22.12 -6.12
C GLU A 1030 23.44 -22.26 -6.49
N ASN A 1031 23.14 -22.37 -7.79
CA ASN A 1031 21.77 -22.38 -8.30
C ASN A 1031 21.20 -23.80 -8.46
N CYS A 1032 21.96 -24.73 -9.05
CA CYS A 1032 21.47 -26.09 -9.30
C CYS A 1032 22.22 -27.20 -8.55
N GLY A 1033 23.25 -26.86 -7.78
CA GLY A 1033 24.03 -27.83 -6.99
C GLY A 1033 24.97 -28.74 -7.79
N SER A 1034 24.95 -28.68 -9.12
CA SER A 1034 25.85 -29.47 -9.96
C SER A 1034 27.31 -29.06 -9.74
N CYS A 1035 28.19 -30.04 -9.57
CA CYS A 1035 29.64 -29.83 -9.36
C CYS A 1035 30.49 -30.66 -10.33
N CYS A 1036 30.25 -31.97 -10.45
CA CYS A 1036 31.01 -32.88 -11.31
C CYS A 1036 30.11 -33.95 -11.93
N SER A 1037 30.51 -34.45 -13.11
CA SER A 1037 29.86 -35.55 -13.80
C SER A 1037 30.90 -36.57 -14.26
N HIS A 1038 30.51 -37.82 -14.37
CA HIS A 1038 31.38 -38.90 -14.83
C HIS A 1038 31.83 -38.66 -16.27
N SER A 1039 30.92 -38.21 -17.14
CA SER A 1039 31.28 -37.86 -18.54
C SER A 1039 32.37 -36.78 -18.62
N MET A 1040 32.30 -35.75 -17.78
CA MET A 1040 33.31 -34.69 -17.76
C MET A 1040 34.65 -35.18 -17.23
N LEU A 1041 34.65 -35.99 -16.16
CA LEU A 1041 35.87 -36.57 -15.59
C LEU A 1041 36.57 -37.51 -16.59
N GLN A 1042 35.80 -38.35 -17.29
CA GLN A 1042 36.32 -39.23 -18.34
C GLN A 1042 36.96 -38.42 -19.47
N ARG A 1043 36.28 -37.38 -19.96
CA ARG A 1043 36.83 -36.51 -21.01
C ARG A 1043 38.12 -35.82 -20.55
N ARG A 1044 38.18 -35.35 -19.30
CA ARG A 1044 39.40 -34.74 -18.74
C ARG A 1044 40.55 -35.74 -18.69
N LEU A 1045 40.30 -36.97 -18.24
CA LEU A 1045 41.30 -38.03 -18.20
C LEU A 1045 41.83 -38.36 -19.61
N THR A 1046 40.92 -38.57 -20.57
CA THR A 1046 41.30 -38.84 -21.97
C THR A 1046 42.11 -37.70 -22.56
N ASN A 1047 41.73 -36.44 -22.33
CA ASN A 1047 42.51 -35.29 -22.82
C ASN A 1047 43.94 -35.28 -22.25
N LEU A 1048 44.10 -35.49 -20.94
CA LEU A 1048 45.42 -35.54 -20.30
C LEU A 1048 46.27 -36.71 -20.81
N GLN A 1049 45.66 -37.87 -21.05
CA GLN A 1049 46.32 -39.02 -21.67
C GLN A 1049 46.79 -38.68 -23.09
N THR A 1050 45.95 -38.04 -23.89
CA THR A 1050 46.27 -37.65 -25.27
C THR A 1050 47.36 -36.58 -25.34
N THR A 1051 47.35 -35.58 -24.46
CA THR A 1051 48.31 -34.47 -24.48
C THR A 1051 49.58 -34.75 -23.68
N GLY A 1052 49.71 -35.91 -23.03
CA GLY A 1052 50.81 -36.23 -22.11
C GLY A 1052 50.83 -35.36 -20.84
N GLY A 1053 49.68 -34.78 -20.47
CA GLY A 1053 49.55 -33.96 -19.27
C GLY A 1053 49.61 -34.80 -18.00
N TYR A 1054 49.96 -34.18 -16.86
CA TYR A 1054 49.98 -34.88 -15.57
C TYR A 1054 48.60 -35.43 -15.18
N ILE A 1055 48.53 -36.73 -14.87
CA ILE A 1055 47.29 -37.42 -14.48
C ILE A 1055 47.35 -37.75 -12.99
N HIS A 1056 46.51 -37.08 -12.21
CA HIS A 1056 46.40 -37.36 -10.79
C HIS A 1056 45.65 -38.69 -10.51
N GLN A 1057 46.10 -39.50 -9.55
CA GLN A 1057 45.51 -40.81 -9.24
C GLN A 1057 44.02 -40.73 -8.87
N ASN A 1058 43.60 -39.67 -8.16
CA ASN A 1058 42.17 -39.47 -7.85
C ASN A 1058 41.30 -39.33 -9.09
N LEU A 1059 41.79 -38.72 -10.18
CA LEU A 1059 41.00 -38.60 -11.41
C LEU A 1059 40.75 -39.97 -12.04
N ILE A 1060 41.77 -40.83 -12.08
CA ILE A 1060 41.66 -42.21 -12.55
C ILE A 1060 40.63 -42.97 -11.70
N LYS A 1061 40.73 -42.85 -10.38
CA LYS A 1061 39.78 -43.46 -9.44
C LYS A 1061 38.34 -42.99 -9.69
N CYS A 1062 38.10 -41.68 -9.76
CA CYS A 1062 36.76 -41.13 -9.96
C CYS A 1062 36.13 -41.57 -11.29
N VAL A 1063 36.95 -41.79 -12.33
CA VAL A 1063 36.49 -42.34 -13.60
C VAL A 1063 36.15 -43.82 -13.46
N ASN A 1064 37.09 -44.67 -13.00
CA ASN A 1064 36.89 -46.13 -12.93
C ASN A 1064 35.71 -46.52 -12.03
N GLU A 1065 35.56 -45.85 -10.89
CA GLU A 1065 34.48 -46.11 -9.92
C GLU A 1065 33.19 -45.31 -10.23
N LYS A 1066 33.16 -44.54 -11.33
CA LYS A 1066 32.01 -43.71 -11.73
C LYS A 1066 31.55 -42.72 -10.64
N LEU A 1067 32.47 -42.09 -9.91
CA LEU A 1067 32.21 -41.15 -8.80
C LEU A 1067 31.67 -39.77 -9.24
N GLY A 1068 31.08 -39.68 -10.43
CA GLY A 1068 30.44 -38.47 -10.92
C GLY A 1068 29.12 -38.21 -10.19
N HIS A 1069 29.08 -37.15 -9.37
CA HIS A 1069 27.91 -36.82 -8.54
C HIS A 1069 26.62 -36.60 -9.36
N LEU A 1070 26.71 -35.98 -10.54
CA LEU A 1070 25.54 -35.69 -11.38
C LEU A 1070 24.80 -36.98 -11.79
N GLU A 1071 25.48 -37.99 -12.32
CA GLU A 1071 24.84 -39.24 -12.76
C GLU A 1071 24.37 -40.12 -11.59
N ARG A 1072 24.93 -39.92 -10.39
CA ARG A 1072 24.57 -40.61 -9.14
C ARG A 1072 23.42 -39.96 -8.36
N ALA A 1073 23.00 -38.74 -8.74
CA ALA A 1073 22.07 -37.93 -7.97
C ALA A 1073 22.59 -37.61 -6.54
N GLU A 1074 23.90 -37.38 -6.41
CA GLU A 1074 24.55 -36.93 -5.19
C GLU A 1074 24.70 -35.41 -5.24
N TYR A 1075 24.16 -34.69 -4.25
CA TYR A 1075 24.21 -33.23 -4.20
C TYR A 1075 24.81 -32.77 -2.87
N PHE A 1076 25.56 -31.68 -2.93
CA PHE A 1076 26.24 -31.08 -1.79
C PHE A 1076 25.88 -29.61 -1.70
N CYS A 1077 25.76 -29.07 -0.49
CA CYS A 1077 25.43 -27.67 -0.29
C CYS A 1077 26.60 -26.77 -0.67
N TYR A 1078 26.38 -25.79 -1.56
CA TYR A 1078 27.43 -24.85 -1.94
C TYR A 1078 27.98 -24.00 -0.77
N LYS A 1079 27.20 -23.81 0.31
CA LYS A 1079 27.62 -23.01 1.48
C LYS A 1079 28.47 -23.81 2.46
N CYS A 1080 27.99 -24.99 2.87
CA CYS A 1080 28.61 -25.79 3.95
C CYS A 1080 29.28 -27.07 3.49
N LYS A 1081 29.26 -27.42 2.19
CA LYS A 1081 29.81 -28.66 1.62
C LYS A 1081 29.13 -29.97 2.06
N ASP A 1082 28.21 -29.93 3.02
CA ASP A 1082 27.49 -31.11 3.48
C ASP A 1082 26.65 -31.74 2.37
N GLU A 1083 26.55 -33.07 2.40
CA GLU A 1083 25.67 -33.83 1.51
C GLU A 1083 24.21 -33.48 1.80
N MET A 1084 23.43 -33.33 0.73
CA MET A 1084 22.04 -32.90 0.80
C MET A 1084 21.10 -34.10 0.76
N GLN A 1085 20.03 -34.02 1.54
CA GLN A 1085 18.99 -35.02 1.58
C GLN A 1085 18.03 -34.80 0.41
N GLU A 1086 17.69 -35.88 -0.29
CA GLU A 1086 16.64 -35.82 -1.31
C GLU A 1086 15.27 -35.94 -0.63
N THR A 1087 14.51 -34.85 -0.57
CA THR A 1087 13.22 -34.79 0.13
C THR A 1087 12.05 -35.23 -0.74
N SER A 1088 12.22 -35.14 -2.06
CA SER A 1088 11.31 -35.67 -3.08
C SER A 1088 12.12 -35.90 -4.36
N ALA A 1089 11.57 -36.66 -5.33
CA ALA A 1089 12.30 -37.00 -6.56
C ALA A 1089 12.96 -35.77 -7.22
N ASP A 1090 14.29 -35.79 -7.31
CA ASP A 1090 15.16 -34.73 -7.86
C ASP A 1090 15.09 -33.36 -7.13
N ILE A 1091 14.65 -33.35 -5.87
CA ILE A 1091 14.67 -32.18 -4.98
C ILE A 1091 15.57 -32.46 -3.77
N PHE A 1092 16.63 -31.66 -3.63
CA PHE A 1092 17.66 -31.83 -2.61
C PHE A 1092 17.66 -30.66 -1.63
N VAL A 1093 17.71 -30.94 -0.32
CA VAL A 1093 17.71 -29.92 0.74
C VAL A 1093 18.88 -30.15 1.70
N CYS A 1094 19.58 -29.07 2.03
CA CYS A 1094 20.64 -29.07 3.05
C CYS A 1094 20.03 -28.85 4.43
N SER A 1095 20.25 -29.79 5.35
CA SER A 1095 19.72 -29.74 6.72
C SER A 1095 20.34 -28.65 7.58
N LYS A 1096 21.55 -28.18 7.28
CA LYS A 1096 22.24 -27.12 8.05
C LYS A 1096 21.93 -25.71 7.53
N CYS A 1097 21.90 -25.52 6.21
CA CYS A 1097 21.80 -24.19 5.59
C CYS A 1097 20.43 -23.89 4.99
N ASN A 1098 19.49 -24.83 4.98
CA ASN A 1098 18.19 -24.73 4.29
C ASN A 1098 18.29 -24.36 2.81
N VAL A 1099 19.44 -24.60 2.17
CA VAL A 1099 19.60 -24.48 0.72
C VAL A 1099 18.81 -25.59 0.05
N LYS A 1100 18.04 -25.26 -0.98
CA LYS A 1100 17.24 -26.21 -1.77
C LYS A 1100 17.68 -26.17 -3.23
N TYR A 1101 17.89 -27.34 -3.82
CA TYR A 1101 18.06 -27.51 -5.26
C TYR A 1101 16.86 -28.28 -5.82
N ASP A 1102 16.09 -27.61 -6.66
CA ASP A 1102 15.04 -28.24 -7.45
C ASP A 1102 15.60 -28.57 -8.84
N THR A 1103 15.91 -29.85 -9.05
CA THR A 1103 16.53 -30.31 -10.29
C THR A 1103 15.56 -31.00 -11.24
N VAL A 1104 14.28 -31.10 -10.86
CA VAL A 1104 13.20 -31.70 -11.65
C VAL A 1104 13.09 -31.02 -13.02
N ARG A 1105 13.16 -29.69 -13.04
CA ARG A 1105 13.09 -28.87 -14.25
C ARG A 1105 14.16 -29.18 -15.30
N TYR A 1106 15.27 -29.80 -14.89
CA TYR A 1106 16.39 -30.09 -15.79
C TYR A 1106 16.31 -31.47 -16.47
N LYS A 1107 15.39 -32.34 -16.05
CA LYS A 1107 15.19 -33.70 -16.63
C LYS A 1107 16.51 -34.47 -16.81
N ILE A 1108 17.38 -34.44 -15.80
CA ILE A 1108 18.74 -34.99 -15.88
C ILE A 1108 18.67 -36.53 -15.87
N LYS A 1109 19.35 -37.19 -16.82
CA LYS A 1109 19.47 -38.65 -16.82
C LYS A 1109 20.42 -39.10 -15.69
N ARG A 1110 19.99 -40.05 -14.87
CA ARG A 1110 20.75 -40.58 -13.72
C ARG A 1110 21.09 -42.08 -13.88
N PRO A 1111 21.90 -42.47 -14.88
CA PRO A 1111 22.19 -43.89 -15.14
C PRO A 1111 22.92 -44.58 -13.98
N HIS A 1112 23.60 -43.82 -13.11
CA HIS A 1112 24.39 -44.34 -12.00
C HIS A 1112 23.72 -44.13 -10.64
N ARG A 1113 22.42 -43.79 -10.60
CA ARG A 1113 21.68 -43.54 -9.35
C ARG A 1113 21.74 -44.71 -8.36
N HIS A 1114 21.80 -45.93 -8.88
CA HIS A 1114 21.95 -47.17 -8.09
C HIS A 1114 23.31 -47.30 -7.38
N LEU A 1115 24.32 -46.52 -7.77
CA LEU A 1115 25.65 -46.48 -7.16
C LEU A 1115 25.79 -45.37 -6.09
N ARG A 1116 24.70 -44.64 -5.79
CA ARG A 1116 24.69 -43.60 -4.75
C ARG A 1116 25.07 -44.23 -3.41
N THR A 1117 26.11 -43.70 -2.77
CA THR A 1117 26.53 -44.20 -1.46
C THR A 1117 25.48 -43.84 -0.40
N THR A 1118 24.62 -44.78 -0.03
CA THR A 1118 23.85 -44.71 1.22
C THR A 1118 24.72 -45.27 2.33
N ASN A 1119 25.49 -44.46 3.04
CA ASN A 1119 26.16 -44.91 4.25
C ASN A 1119 26.12 -43.84 5.35
N THR A 1120 25.33 -44.19 6.37
CA THR A 1120 25.62 -43.93 7.78
C THR A 1120 27.11 -44.15 8.09
N ASN A 1121 27.70 -43.23 8.85
CA ASN A 1121 29.03 -43.26 9.48
C ASN A 1121 30.26 -43.36 8.56
N TYR A 1122 30.90 -42.21 8.31
CA TYR A 1122 32.37 -42.13 8.26
C TYR A 1122 32.85 -40.85 8.95
N GLY A 1123 33.70 -41.04 9.98
CA GLY A 1123 34.31 -39.99 10.77
C GLY A 1123 35.24 -39.11 9.93
N ALA A 1124 35.28 -37.84 10.31
CA ALA A 1124 36.20 -36.86 9.81
C ALA A 1124 37.64 -37.28 10.14
N ASN A 1125 38.46 -37.47 9.10
CA ASN A 1125 39.89 -37.24 9.20
C ASN A 1125 40.26 -36.23 8.11
N ASP A 1126 40.89 -35.16 8.55
CA ASP A 1126 41.43 -34.07 7.75
C ASP A 1126 42.36 -34.59 6.66
N PHE A 1127 42.18 -34.06 5.45
CA PHE A 1127 43.26 -33.95 4.47
C PHE A 1127 43.25 -32.55 3.90
N ASP A 1128 44.32 -31.84 4.25
CA ASP A 1128 44.66 -30.50 3.85
C ASP A 1128 44.69 -30.32 2.34
N THR A 1129 44.34 -29.10 1.97
CA THR A 1129 44.33 -28.55 0.62
C THR A 1129 45.74 -28.31 0.13
N ASP A 1130 46.13 -28.98 -0.95
CA ASP A 1130 47.01 -28.43 -1.98
C ASP A 1130 46.67 -29.05 -3.33
N PHE A 1131 45.79 -28.36 -4.07
CA PHE A 1131 45.57 -28.53 -5.52
C PHE A 1131 45.19 -27.17 -6.10
N THR A 1132 46.20 -26.42 -6.54
CA THR A 1132 46.10 -25.40 -7.59
C THR A 1132 47.25 -25.58 -8.56
#